data_AF-A0A0D1W0W9-F1
#
_entry.id   AF-A0A0D1W0W9-F1
#
_cell.length_a   1.000
_cell.length_b   1.000
_cell.length_c   1.000
_cell.angle_alpha   90.00
_cell.angle_beta   90.00
_cell.angle_gamma   90.00
#
_symmetry.space_group_name_H-M   'P 1'
#
loop_
_entity.id
_entity.type
_entity.pdbx_description
1 polymer ?
#
loop_
_entity_poly.entity_id
_entity_poly.type
_entity_poly.pdbx_seq_one_letter_code
_entity_poly.pdbx_strand_id
1 'polypeptide(L)'
;MANGNKRRAPSSPEDQPPARRPRVGTRQGNNSNQAIVPGTTSATGHGAATGQGNTQNQAVRPAAPAAPPAPARRALNGPLPVDRRAAYPPRPAQTSVPRTEAEREERITALRNQLRYPHAIARLILVGFLSGAGWDVNRAAAVFWEGHNRYNHLNLPLLGAPTQANNSAALRPGIHHAQRAGGQVRRGDNVEQGRLRLLVDVQMGLRNSIFNNRPRLRTTNANMTLLLHEQLWDNDEITKVVNDLNGDYRRLSERVDRLRHPTEHQPSRDERLALLISITSTNSWYSARALLQNHNWDLARAIDEWIRQGGIRVVAPPPNTQEEVKRKGKRSWNANKPREIINGSFDDDDFEEEPLGPPDQSIEGGDSGPIKGRPSGRKGANAGPGQDDDGSATHSSHRPGFVIDDDRRQNTRVRAPDASRLRIEYIRNGRYGVEHFDGANPDDDQWRVRSRFSWDDGDTRPEFDWNNRAHISFLSKWRSDRLLKITGEKKRLEVRTPFNKYERDWLREQEAIRTEERFYELAQQDRFQSRITNPQTWNAALTKAPFDGRPFPMPAAELDALTARFNQQFGNRTMYTKVLWKDNKYVYIPKDMSEVGEVPRPHRTSLVIGQERRRIRAYAKHFHLTYDGNVPGGGSPDSESDSDCYDERNA
;
A
#
# COMPACT_ATOMS: atom_id res chain seq x y z
N MET A 1 14.52 62.84 -34.68
CA MET A 1 13.76 63.73 -33.76
C MET A 1 14.03 63.30 -32.33
N ALA A 2 13.96 64.23 -31.37
CA ALA A 2 13.84 64.05 -29.91
C ALA A 2 14.63 62.95 -29.15
N ASN A 3 15.42 63.39 -28.16
CA ASN A 3 15.81 62.70 -26.92
C ASN A 3 16.76 61.46 -27.01
N GLY A 4 17.70 61.26 -26.07
CA GLY A 4 18.11 62.16 -24.99
C GLY A 4 19.21 61.56 -24.09
N ASN A 5 20.40 62.17 -24.07
CA ASN A 5 21.52 61.76 -23.22
C ASN A 5 21.34 62.22 -21.76
N LYS A 6 21.58 61.35 -20.78
CA LYS A 6 21.93 61.72 -19.39
C LYS A 6 23.13 60.92 -18.87
N ARG A 7 23.90 61.52 -17.96
CA ARG A 7 25.27 61.11 -17.56
C ARG A 7 25.32 60.37 -16.22
N ARG A 8 26.47 59.72 -15.97
CA ARG A 8 26.91 59.19 -14.65
C ARG A 8 26.99 60.25 -13.55
N ALA A 9 26.76 59.83 -12.29
CA ALA A 9 27.45 60.27 -11.06
C ALA A 9 27.38 59.13 -9.99
N PRO A 10 28.21 59.11 -8.92
CA PRO A 10 28.54 57.85 -8.19
C PRO A 10 28.34 57.86 -6.64
N SER A 11 28.80 56.77 -5.97
CA SER A 11 28.92 56.54 -4.50
C SER A 11 27.60 56.38 -3.71
N SER A 12 27.51 55.65 -2.57
CA SER A 12 28.53 55.09 -1.65
C SER A 12 28.09 53.70 -1.05
N PRO A 13 28.83 53.06 -0.11
CA PRO A 13 28.70 51.61 0.24
C PRO A 13 27.85 51.31 1.51
N GLU A 14 28.13 50.13 2.14
CA GLU A 14 27.37 49.39 3.19
C GLU A 14 26.24 48.51 2.58
N ASP A 15 25.99 47.26 3.01
CA ASP A 15 26.19 46.59 4.32
C ASP A 15 26.94 45.23 4.26
N GLN A 16 27.33 44.68 5.43
CA GLN A 16 27.91 43.33 5.58
C GLN A 16 26.90 42.29 6.17
N PRO A 17 26.99 40.99 5.82
CA PRO A 17 26.14 39.95 6.42
C PRO A 17 26.57 39.62 7.87
N PRO A 18 25.63 39.39 8.81
CA PRO A 18 25.93 39.24 10.23
C PRO A 18 26.62 37.92 10.59
N ALA A 19 27.64 38.00 11.45
CA ALA A 19 28.42 36.85 11.91
C ALA A 19 27.64 35.93 12.88
N ARG A 20 27.93 34.62 12.83
CA ARG A 20 27.37 33.62 13.75
C ARG A 20 27.98 33.77 15.15
N ARG A 21 27.13 33.94 16.18
CA ARG A 21 27.56 33.88 17.59
C ARG A 21 27.95 32.45 18.00
N PRO A 22 29.08 32.23 18.68
CA PRO A 22 29.36 30.95 19.34
C PRO A 22 28.47 30.78 20.58
N ARG A 23 28.00 29.56 20.85
CA ARG A 23 27.17 29.27 22.02
C ARG A 23 28.04 28.69 23.15
N VAL A 24 28.36 29.52 24.15
CA VAL A 24 29.13 29.11 25.33
C VAL A 24 28.39 28.01 26.09
N GLY A 25 29.11 26.93 26.43
CA GLY A 25 28.58 25.80 27.20
C GLY A 25 29.22 25.72 28.58
N THR A 26 28.46 26.05 29.62
CA THR A 26 28.89 25.92 31.03
C THR A 26 27.73 25.52 31.94
N ARG A 27 27.69 24.25 32.37
CA ARG A 27 27.29 23.92 33.75
C ARG A 27 27.76 22.52 34.15
N GLN A 28 28.45 22.43 35.28
CA GLN A 28 28.62 21.20 36.05
C GLN A 28 27.31 20.91 36.83
N GLY A 29 27.07 19.65 37.19
CA GLY A 29 25.87 19.23 37.93
C GLY A 29 26.02 17.82 38.50
N ASN A 30 26.39 17.73 39.77
CA ASN A 30 26.87 16.54 40.49
C ASN A 30 25.99 15.26 40.41
N ASN A 31 26.68 14.11 40.50
CA ASN A 31 26.10 12.85 40.98
C ASN A 31 25.67 12.96 42.46
N SER A 32 24.53 12.38 42.84
CA SER A 32 24.38 11.59 44.08
C SER A 32 23.00 10.89 44.19
N ASN A 33 22.93 9.91 45.10
CA ASN A 33 21.73 9.34 45.74
C ASN A 33 20.82 8.36 44.97
N GLN A 34 21.19 7.07 45.11
CA GLN A 34 20.41 6.02 45.79
C GLN A 34 18.87 6.00 45.61
N ALA A 35 18.37 4.90 45.04
CA ALA A 35 16.94 4.56 45.07
C ALA A 35 16.56 3.87 46.40
N ILE A 36 15.53 4.40 47.06
CA ILE A 36 14.89 3.78 48.24
C ILE A 36 13.70 2.93 47.78
N VAL A 37 13.52 1.76 48.40
CA VAL A 37 12.45 0.80 48.08
C VAL A 37 11.34 0.82 49.13
N PRO A 38 10.10 1.19 48.77
CA PRO A 38 8.90 0.68 49.43
C PRO A 38 8.49 -0.65 48.77
N GLY A 39 7.90 -1.63 49.47
CA GLY A 39 7.39 -1.58 50.84
C GLY A 39 6.03 -2.29 50.93
N THR A 40 5.96 -3.56 50.50
CA THR A 40 4.70 -4.32 50.45
C THR A 40 4.27 -4.79 51.84
N THR A 41 3.23 -4.18 52.40
CA THR A 41 2.57 -4.60 53.64
C THR A 41 1.57 -5.75 53.40
N SER A 42 1.60 -6.76 54.26
CA SER A 42 0.67 -7.89 54.25
C SER A 42 -0.10 -7.99 55.58
N ALA A 43 -1.40 -8.29 55.51
CA ALA A 43 -2.22 -8.82 56.62
C ALA A 43 -3.27 -9.76 56.02
N THR A 44 -3.33 -11.06 56.36
CA THR A 44 -3.92 -11.69 57.58
C THR A 44 -5.45 -11.53 57.61
N GLY A 45 -6.29 -12.57 57.70
CA GLY A 45 -6.14 -14.05 57.69
C GLY A 45 -7.52 -14.67 57.37
N HIS A 46 -7.93 -15.92 57.61
CA HIS A 46 -7.39 -17.20 58.15
C HIS A 46 -8.27 -18.34 57.54
N GLY A 47 -8.09 -19.66 57.69
CA GLY A 47 -7.11 -20.52 58.37
C GLY A 47 -7.65 -21.97 58.49
N ALA A 48 -6.76 -22.96 58.75
CA ALA A 48 -7.06 -24.41 58.93
C ALA A 48 -7.67 -25.16 57.70
N ALA A 49 -7.50 -26.47 57.48
CA ALA A 49 -6.50 -27.50 57.82
C ALA A 49 -6.75 -28.71 56.85
N THR A 50 -6.12 -29.90 56.84
CA THR A 50 -5.17 -30.62 57.72
C THR A 50 -4.39 -31.65 56.86
N GLY A 51 -3.16 -32.07 57.24
CA GLY A 51 -2.48 -33.23 56.62
C GLY A 51 -1.02 -33.38 57.06
N GLN A 52 -0.61 -34.58 57.47
CA GLN A 52 0.71 -34.86 58.06
C GLN A 52 1.62 -35.70 57.12
N GLY A 53 2.94 -35.54 57.27
CA GLY A 53 3.95 -36.38 56.61
C GLY A 53 5.36 -36.15 57.18
N ASN A 54 5.92 -37.18 57.83
CA ASN A 54 7.31 -37.22 58.32
C ASN A 54 8.31 -37.49 57.14
N THR A 55 9.65 -37.43 57.26
CA THR A 55 10.53 -37.66 58.43
C THR A 55 11.92 -36.98 58.29
N GLN A 56 12.57 -36.72 59.43
CA GLN A 56 14.03 -36.64 59.73
C GLN A 56 15.03 -37.05 58.59
N ASN A 57 16.25 -36.50 58.41
CA ASN A 57 17.30 -36.31 59.43
C ASN A 57 18.58 -35.58 58.90
N GLN A 58 19.29 -34.91 59.82
CA GLN A 58 20.76 -34.66 59.93
C GLN A 58 21.69 -34.55 58.68
N ALA A 59 22.01 -33.30 58.34
CA ALA A 59 23.37 -32.71 58.33
C ALA A 59 24.63 -33.57 57.99
N VAL A 60 25.14 -33.39 56.76
CA VAL A 60 26.58 -33.21 56.48
C VAL A 60 26.73 -31.96 55.60
N ARG A 61 27.86 -31.25 55.68
CA ARG A 61 28.09 -29.96 54.99
C ARG A 61 29.24 -30.07 53.97
N PRO A 62 28.98 -30.34 52.68
CA PRO A 62 29.98 -30.26 51.61
C PRO A 62 30.30 -28.81 51.23
N ALA A 63 31.31 -28.63 50.37
CA ALA A 63 31.70 -27.33 49.84
C ALA A 63 30.55 -26.63 49.08
N ALA A 64 30.56 -25.29 49.10
CA ALA A 64 29.57 -24.50 48.39
C ALA A 64 29.68 -24.74 46.87
N PRO A 65 28.63 -25.25 46.20
CA PRO A 65 28.62 -25.28 44.73
C PRO A 65 28.63 -23.84 44.21
N ALA A 66 29.29 -23.61 43.07
CA ALA A 66 29.20 -22.33 42.38
C ALA A 66 27.73 -22.00 42.13
N ALA A 67 27.31 -20.76 42.45
CA ALA A 67 25.93 -20.36 42.32
C ALA A 67 25.45 -20.61 40.87
N PRO A 68 24.34 -21.36 40.67
CA PRO A 68 23.87 -21.64 39.32
C PRO A 68 23.61 -20.31 38.61
N PRO A 69 24.03 -20.17 37.33
CA PRO A 69 23.87 -18.93 36.60
C PRO A 69 22.39 -18.54 36.63
N ALA A 70 22.11 -17.34 37.16
CA ALA A 70 20.75 -16.93 37.47
C ALA A 70 19.86 -17.10 36.23
N PRO A 71 18.74 -17.85 36.31
CA PRO A 71 17.96 -18.19 35.13
C PRO A 71 17.54 -16.91 34.43
N ALA A 72 17.78 -16.83 33.12
CA ALA A 72 17.72 -15.60 32.32
C ALA A 72 16.28 -15.05 32.17
N ARG A 73 15.72 -14.52 33.26
CA ARG A 73 14.38 -13.96 33.40
C ARG A 73 14.22 -12.58 32.73
N ARG A 74 14.76 -12.43 31.51
CA ARG A 74 14.63 -11.23 30.65
C ARG A 74 15.00 -11.54 29.18
N ALA A 75 14.15 -12.29 28.49
CA ALA A 75 14.20 -12.46 27.04
C ALA A 75 12.86 -12.91 26.41
N LEU A 76 12.11 -13.79 27.09
CA LEU A 76 10.97 -14.55 26.52
C LEU A 76 9.80 -13.73 25.92
N ASN A 77 9.72 -12.42 26.18
CA ASN A 77 8.70 -11.53 25.61
C ASN A 77 9.27 -10.48 24.64
N GLY A 78 10.57 -10.52 24.33
CA GLY A 78 11.12 -9.75 23.21
C GLY A 78 10.72 -10.41 21.89
N PRO A 79 10.36 -9.63 20.84
CA PRO A 79 10.21 -10.20 19.50
C PRO A 79 11.56 -10.80 19.09
N LEU A 80 11.57 -12.10 18.77
CA LEU A 80 12.78 -12.75 18.26
C LEU A 80 13.22 -12.03 16.98
N PRO A 81 14.52 -11.73 16.81
CA PRO A 81 15.01 -11.24 15.53
C PRO A 81 14.73 -12.30 14.47
N VAL A 82 13.99 -11.92 13.44
CA VAL A 82 13.87 -12.75 12.25
C VAL A 82 15.15 -12.54 11.45
N ASP A 83 15.86 -13.63 11.17
CA ASP A 83 16.98 -13.58 10.23
C ASP A 83 16.40 -13.37 8.83
N ARG A 84 16.78 -12.27 8.16
CA ARG A 84 16.26 -11.94 6.82
C ARG A 84 16.73 -12.91 5.75
N ARG A 85 17.89 -13.55 5.95
CA ARG A 85 18.41 -14.55 5.03
C ARG A 85 17.52 -15.76 5.08
N ALA A 86 17.19 -16.23 6.29
CA ALA A 86 16.21 -17.28 6.49
C ALA A 86 14.83 -16.85 5.96
N ALA A 87 14.38 -17.45 4.86
CA ALA A 87 13.10 -17.11 4.27
C ALA A 87 11.93 -17.38 5.24
N TYR A 88 12.14 -18.27 6.24
CA TYR A 88 11.21 -18.58 7.31
C TYR A 88 11.92 -18.49 8.66
N PRO A 89 11.27 -17.93 9.71
CA PRO A 89 11.73 -18.14 11.07
C PRO A 89 11.72 -19.65 11.37
N PRO A 90 12.71 -20.20 12.11
CA PRO A 90 12.85 -21.65 12.34
C PRO A 90 11.69 -22.29 13.13
N ARG A 91 10.77 -21.48 13.65
CA ARG A 91 9.51 -21.92 14.25
C ARG A 91 8.39 -20.94 13.85
N PRO A 92 7.78 -21.09 12.65
CA PRO A 92 6.76 -20.16 12.20
C PRO A 92 5.55 -20.18 13.12
N ALA A 93 5.04 -19.00 13.48
CA ALA A 93 3.77 -18.87 14.19
C ALA A 93 2.66 -19.42 13.29
N GLN A 94 2.10 -20.58 13.66
CA GLN A 94 1.29 -21.41 12.78
C GLN A 94 0.18 -20.60 12.10
N THR A 95 0.31 -20.40 10.78
CA THR A 95 -0.64 -19.62 9.99
C THR A 95 -1.99 -20.30 10.01
N SER A 96 -2.99 -19.65 10.60
CA SER A 96 -4.36 -20.16 10.57
C SER A 96 -4.82 -20.35 9.13
N VAL A 97 -5.44 -21.49 8.83
CA VAL A 97 -6.12 -21.73 7.54
C VAL A 97 -7.07 -20.55 7.26
N PRO A 98 -7.06 -19.96 6.05
CA PRO A 98 -7.93 -18.82 5.73
C PRO A 98 -9.40 -19.21 5.81
N ARG A 99 -10.19 -18.36 6.48
CA ARG A 99 -11.60 -18.63 6.81
C ARG A 99 -12.57 -18.15 5.73
N THR A 100 -12.13 -17.25 4.87
CA THR A 100 -12.93 -16.63 3.80
C THR A 100 -12.23 -16.78 2.46
N GLU A 101 -12.98 -16.76 1.35
CA GLU A 101 -12.37 -16.81 0.01
C GLU A 101 -11.49 -15.58 -0.27
N ALA A 102 -11.83 -14.41 0.31
CA ALA A 102 -10.98 -13.22 0.25
C ALA A 102 -9.61 -13.44 0.91
N GLU A 103 -9.55 -14.10 2.08
CA GLU A 103 -8.27 -14.47 2.72
C GLU A 103 -7.49 -15.54 1.93
N ARG A 104 -8.16 -16.33 1.08
CA ARG A 104 -7.50 -17.30 0.18
C ARG A 104 -6.89 -16.59 -1.01
N GLU A 105 -7.66 -15.74 -1.70
CA GLU A 105 -7.18 -14.94 -2.84
C GLU A 105 -6.01 -14.03 -2.48
N GLU A 106 -6.00 -13.48 -1.26
CA GLU A 106 -4.88 -12.64 -0.81
C GLU A 106 -3.60 -13.46 -0.56
N ARG A 107 -3.71 -14.73 -0.14
CA ARG A 107 -2.54 -15.62 -0.01
C ARG A 107 -2.09 -16.18 -1.36
N ILE A 108 -3.04 -16.45 -2.27
CA ILE A 108 -2.74 -16.79 -3.67
C ILE A 108 -2.02 -15.61 -4.35
N THR A 109 -2.50 -14.38 -4.19
CA THR A 109 -1.85 -13.19 -4.74
C THR A 109 -0.48 -12.94 -4.09
N ALA A 110 -0.37 -13.03 -2.77
CA ALA A 110 0.92 -12.88 -2.09
C ALA A 110 1.94 -13.91 -2.57
N LEU A 111 1.54 -15.17 -2.78
CA LEU A 111 2.41 -16.20 -3.35
C LEU A 111 2.82 -15.87 -4.80
N ARG A 112 1.90 -15.39 -5.65
CA ARG A 112 2.22 -14.93 -7.01
C ARG A 112 3.20 -13.76 -7.02
N ASN A 113 2.99 -12.78 -6.13
CA ASN A 113 3.86 -11.61 -5.97
C ASN A 113 5.25 -11.98 -5.42
N GLN A 114 5.35 -13.05 -4.62
CA GLN A 114 6.61 -13.60 -4.13
C GLN A 114 7.35 -14.43 -5.20
N LEU A 115 6.64 -15.33 -5.90
CA LEU A 115 7.19 -16.20 -6.95
C LEU A 115 7.56 -15.45 -8.23
N ARG A 116 7.01 -14.24 -8.45
CA ARG A 116 7.26 -13.33 -9.58
C ARG A 116 7.10 -13.86 -11.00
N TYR A 117 6.86 -15.16 -11.22
CA TYR A 117 6.09 -15.65 -12.35
C TYR A 117 4.61 -15.51 -11.99
N PRO A 118 3.96 -14.36 -12.24
CA PRO A 118 2.72 -14.06 -11.55
C PRO A 118 1.62 -15.07 -11.95
N HIS A 119 1.66 -15.58 -13.19
CA HIS A 119 0.55 -16.35 -13.77
C HIS A 119 0.93 -17.45 -14.78
N ALA A 120 2.21 -17.84 -14.89
CA ALA A 120 2.57 -19.12 -15.54
C ALA A 120 2.04 -20.33 -14.74
N ILE A 121 1.75 -20.11 -13.45
CA ILE A 121 1.29 -21.07 -12.47
C ILE A 121 -0.22 -20.87 -12.27
N ALA A 122 -1.04 -21.80 -12.77
CA ALA A 122 -2.50 -21.76 -12.64
C ALA A 122 -2.96 -21.76 -11.17
N ARG A 123 -4.12 -21.14 -10.87
CA ARG A 123 -4.62 -20.96 -9.49
C ARG A 123 -4.65 -22.26 -8.67
N LEU A 124 -5.07 -23.36 -9.29
CA LEU A 124 -5.13 -24.69 -8.65
C LEU A 124 -3.77 -25.17 -8.11
N ILE A 125 -2.69 -24.87 -8.83
CA ILE A 125 -1.32 -25.28 -8.46
C ILE A 125 -0.85 -24.48 -7.24
N LEU A 126 -1.11 -23.17 -7.22
CA LEU A 126 -0.81 -22.27 -6.10
C LEU A 126 -1.60 -22.65 -4.84
N VAL A 127 -2.89 -23.00 -4.99
CA VAL A 127 -3.72 -23.54 -3.89
C VAL A 127 -3.16 -24.88 -3.37
N GLY A 128 -2.58 -25.71 -4.23
CA GLY A 128 -1.88 -26.94 -3.86
C GLY A 128 -0.65 -26.67 -2.97
N PHE A 129 0.25 -25.79 -3.42
CA PHE A 129 1.43 -25.38 -2.64
C PHE A 129 1.05 -24.73 -1.30
N LEU A 130 0.08 -23.80 -1.30
CA LEU A 130 -0.43 -23.19 -0.08
C LEU A 130 -1.01 -24.23 0.88
N SER A 131 -1.86 -25.13 0.40
CA SER A 131 -2.50 -26.15 1.25
C SER A 131 -1.46 -27.10 1.86
N GLY A 132 -0.48 -27.56 1.08
CA GLY A 132 0.64 -28.38 1.59
C GLY A 132 1.55 -27.65 2.58
N ALA A 133 1.67 -26.32 2.47
CA ALA A 133 2.45 -25.49 3.39
C ALA A 133 1.70 -25.09 4.68
N GLY A 134 0.41 -25.42 4.82
CA GLY A 134 -0.43 -24.96 5.94
C GLY A 134 -0.98 -23.53 5.76
N TRP A 135 -1.12 -23.10 4.50
CA TRP A 135 -1.42 -21.73 4.06
C TRP A 135 -0.43 -20.66 4.55
N ASP A 136 0.82 -21.08 4.82
CA ASP A 136 1.96 -20.17 4.91
C ASP A 136 2.44 -19.87 3.48
N VAL A 137 2.19 -18.63 3.03
CA VAL A 137 2.59 -18.11 1.72
C VAL A 137 4.09 -18.26 1.50
N ASN A 138 4.84 -17.92 2.54
CA ASN A 138 6.28 -17.85 2.50
C ASN A 138 6.83 -19.27 2.29
N ARG A 139 6.41 -20.23 3.12
CA ARG A 139 6.81 -21.64 3.05
C ARG A 139 6.37 -22.31 1.75
N ALA A 140 5.20 -21.94 1.21
CA ALA A 140 4.75 -22.40 -0.10
C ALA A 140 5.73 -22.00 -1.23
N ALA A 141 6.38 -20.84 -1.11
CA ALA A 141 7.40 -20.41 -2.07
C ALA A 141 8.68 -21.27 -2.04
N ALA A 142 9.19 -21.70 -0.87
CA ALA A 142 10.32 -22.66 -0.86
C ALA A 142 9.93 -24.02 -1.41
N VAL A 143 8.75 -24.54 -1.07
CA VAL A 143 8.30 -25.84 -1.62
C VAL A 143 8.16 -25.77 -3.15
N PHE A 144 7.80 -24.60 -3.69
CA PHE A 144 7.89 -24.34 -5.13
C PHE A 144 9.34 -24.30 -5.63
N TRP A 145 10.23 -23.48 -5.05
CA TRP A 145 11.61 -23.30 -5.52
C TRP A 145 12.49 -24.55 -5.38
N GLU A 146 12.44 -25.23 -4.23
CA GLU A 146 13.08 -26.53 -4.04
C GLU A 146 12.60 -27.55 -5.06
N GLY A 147 11.29 -27.57 -5.36
CA GLY A 147 10.71 -28.43 -6.38
C GLY A 147 11.23 -28.08 -7.78
N HIS A 148 11.14 -26.80 -8.15
CA HIS A 148 11.59 -26.25 -9.43
C HIS A 148 13.06 -26.62 -9.70
N ASN A 149 13.94 -26.35 -8.73
CA ASN A 149 15.36 -26.60 -8.89
C ASN A 149 15.68 -28.11 -8.91
N ARG A 150 15.06 -28.93 -8.06
CA ARG A 150 15.21 -30.41 -8.12
C ARG A 150 14.78 -31.00 -9.46
N TYR A 151 13.67 -30.56 -10.05
CA TYR A 151 13.22 -31.06 -11.35
C TYR A 151 14.09 -30.53 -12.51
N ASN A 152 14.51 -29.26 -12.47
CA ASN A 152 15.41 -28.68 -13.47
C ASN A 152 16.79 -29.36 -13.49
N HIS A 153 17.33 -29.76 -12.34
CA HIS A 153 18.65 -30.42 -12.25
C HIS A 153 18.69 -31.81 -12.88
N LEU A 154 17.55 -32.50 -12.99
CA LEU A 154 17.52 -33.88 -13.49
C LEU A 154 17.63 -33.99 -15.01
N ASN A 155 17.41 -32.90 -15.76
CA ASN A 155 17.44 -32.86 -17.24
C ASN A 155 16.65 -33.99 -17.92
N LEU A 156 15.68 -34.59 -17.22
CA LEU A 156 14.89 -35.71 -17.70
C LEU A 156 14.12 -35.28 -18.96
N PRO A 157 14.36 -35.90 -20.12
CA PRO A 157 13.52 -35.67 -21.29
C PRO A 157 12.07 -35.99 -20.93
N LEU A 158 11.12 -35.28 -21.53
CA LEU A 158 9.68 -35.52 -21.34
C LEU A 158 9.22 -36.79 -22.11
N LEU A 159 9.97 -37.87 -21.92
CA LEU A 159 9.78 -39.19 -22.51
C LEU A 159 8.45 -39.81 -22.05
N GLY A 160 7.83 -40.55 -22.97
CA GLY A 160 6.43 -40.96 -22.92
C GLY A 160 5.91 -41.37 -21.54
N ALA A 161 4.80 -40.75 -21.13
CA ALA A 161 4.05 -41.18 -19.96
C ALA A 161 3.66 -42.66 -20.13
N PRO A 162 4.08 -43.57 -19.24
CA PRO A 162 3.78 -44.98 -19.36
C PRO A 162 2.27 -45.20 -19.17
N THR A 163 1.65 -45.87 -20.14
CA THR A 163 0.24 -46.24 -20.06
C THR A 163 0.04 -47.40 -19.08
N GLN A 164 -0.77 -47.13 -18.05
CA GLN A 164 -1.42 -48.08 -17.13
C GLN A 164 -0.58 -48.72 -16.00
N ALA A 165 -1.35 -49.13 -14.97
CA ALA A 165 -1.05 -50.13 -13.94
C ALA A 165 0.23 -49.99 -13.10
N ASN A 166 0.09 -49.44 -11.89
CA ASN A 166 -0.23 -50.32 -10.75
C ASN A 166 -0.72 -49.56 -9.50
N ASN A 167 -1.45 -50.27 -8.64
CA ASN A 167 -2.24 -49.67 -7.55
C ASN A 167 -1.40 -49.46 -6.27
N SER A 168 -0.88 -48.24 -6.08
CA SER A 168 -0.29 -47.78 -4.81
C SER A 168 -0.86 -46.42 -4.39
N ALA A 169 -2.19 -46.36 -4.28
CA ALA A 169 -2.95 -45.14 -4.05
C ALA A 169 -2.91 -44.65 -2.59
N ALA A 170 -1.81 -43.99 -2.19
CA ALA A 170 -1.73 -43.27 -0.92
C ALA A 170 -0.98 -41.92 -1.03
N LEU A 171 -1.70 -40.82 -0.80
CA LEU A 171 -1.18 -39.54 -0.28
C LEU A 171 -0.11 -38.77 -1.10
N ARG A 172 -0.09 -38.85 -2.44
CA ARG A 172 0.59 -37.85 -3.31
C ARG A 172 -0.26 -37.33 -4.50
N PRO A 173 -1.42 -36.69 -4.26
CA PRO A 173 -2.21 -36.05 -5.32
C PRO A 173 -1.57 -34.74 -5.83
N GLY A 174 -1.58 -34.51 -7.15
CA GLY A 174 -1.52 -33.17 -7.75
C GLY A 174 -0.32 -32.85 -8.68
N ILE A 175 0.91 -33.21 -8.30
CA ILE A 175 2.13 -32.63 -8.92
C ILE A 175 2.24 -32.91 -10.43
N HIS A 176 1.92 -34.12 -10.88
CA HIS A 176 2.14 -34.51 -12.29
C HIS A 176 1.11 -33.95 -13.30
N HIS A 177 -0.11 -33.61 -12.87
CA HIS A 177 -1.06 -32.92 -13.76
C HIS A 177 -0.75 -31.43 -13.87
N ALA A 178 -0.19 -30.80 -12.83
CA ALA A 178 0.31 -29.43 -12.89
C ALA A 178 1.36 -29.25 -14.00
N GLN A 179 2.28 -30.21 -14.14
CA GLN A 179 3.41 -30.19 -15.08
C GLN A 179 3.04 -30.25 -16.58
N ARG A 180 1.79 -30.57 -16.94
CA ARG A 180 1.34 -30.72 -18.33
C ARG A 180 0.32 -29.67 -18.79
N ALA A 181 -0.10 -28.77 -17.89
CA ALA A 181 -1.10 -27.73 -18.15
C ALA A 181 -0.71 -26.35 -17.60
N GLY A 182 0.12 -26.27 -16.54
CA GLY A 182 0.86 -25.06 -16.20
C GLY A 182 2.09 -24.94 -17.09
N GLY A 183 2.34 -23.74 -17.63
CA GLY A 183 3.50 -23.51 -18.49
C GLY A 183 4.79 -23.75 -17.71
N GLN A 184 5.63 -24.68 -18.19
CA GLN A 184 6.93 -24.94 -17.56
C GLN A 184 7.81 -23.69 -17.69
N VAL A 185 7.99 -22.99 -16.56
CA VAL A 185 9.16 -22.15 -16.33
C VAL A 185 10.39 -23.04 -16.57
N ARG A 186 11.25 -22.64 -17.49
CA ARG A 186 12.53 -23.28 -17.78
C ARG A 186 13.61 -22.59 -16.93
N ARG A 187 14.65 -23.34 -16.57
CA ARG A 187 15.80 -22.77 -15.86
C ARG A 187 16.43 -21.65 -16.72
N GLY A 188 16.52 -20.44 -16.16
CA GLY A 188 16.99 -19.25 -16.86
C GLY A 188 15.90 -18.39 -17.52
N ASP A 189 14.62 -18.79 -17.47
CA ASP A 189 13.51 -17.90 -17.84
C ASP A 189 13.41 -16.74 -16.84
N ASN A 190 13.45 -15.51 -17.35
CA ASN A 190 13.11 -14.32 -16.58
C ASN A 190 11.59 -14.03 -16.67
N VAL A 191 11.09 -13.10 -15.84
CA VAL A 191 9.65 -12.75 -15.80
C VAL A 191 9.16 -12.23 -17.16
N GLU A 192 10.03 -11.51 -17.87
CA GLU A 192 9.80 -11.01 -19.23
C GLU A 192 9.54 -12.13 -20.25
N GLN A 193 10.36 -13.20 -20.27
CA GLN A 193 10.12 -14.39 -21.10
C GLN A 193 8.80 -15.09 -20.74
N GLY A 194 8.50 -15.22 -19.44
CA GLY A 194 7.24 -15.84 -18.99
C GLY A 194 6.01 -15.06 -19.48
N ARG A 195 6.08 -13.73 -19.49
CA ARG A 195 5.02 -12.85 -20.01
C ARG A 195 4.92 -12.89 -21.54
N LEU A 196 6.05 -12.90 -22.25
CA LEU A 196 6.08 -13.04 -23.71
C LEU A 196 5.43 -14.35 -24.17
N ARG A 197 5.73 -15.47 -23.50
CA ARG A 197 5.09 -16.77 -23.81
C ARG A 197 3.59 -16.75 -23.54
N LEU A 198 3.15 -16.27 -22.38
CA LEU A 198 1.71 -16.19 -22.08
C LEU A 198 0.95 -15.32 -23.10
N LEU A 199 1.55 -14.21 -23.56
CA LEU A 199 0.99 -13.38 -24.63
C LEU A 199 0.87 -14.15 -25.96
N VAL A 200 1.90 -14.91 -26.34
CA VAL A 200 1.88 -15.76 -27.54
C VAL A 200 0.84 -16.87 -27.41
N ASP A 201 0.79 -17.57 -26.27
CA ASP A 201 -0.13 -18.68 -26.00
C ASP A 201 -1.60 -18.22 -26.05
N VAL A 202 -1.94 -17.10 -25.38
CA VAL A 202 -3.29 -16.51 -25.43
C VAL A 202 -3.65 -16.07 -26.85
N GLN A 203 -2.71 -15.47 -27.59
CA GLN A 203 -2.96 -15.13 -29.00
C GLN A 203 -3.12 -16.35 -29.91
N MET A 204 -2.33 -17.41 -29.72
CA MET A 204 -2.47 -18.66 -30.48
C MET A 204 -3.80 -19.34 -30.15
N GLY A 205 -4.19 -19.42 -28.88
CA GLY A 205 -5.50 -19.89 -28.44
C GLY A 205 -6.64 -19.12 -29.10
N LEU A 206 -6.56 -17.79 -29.14
CA LEU A 206 -7.55 -16.95 -29.81
C LEU A 206 -7.58 -17.16 -31.33
N ARG A 207 -6.42 -17.25 -32.00
CA ARG A 207 -6.33 -17.54 -33.44
C ARG A 207 -6.91 -18.93 -33.77
N ASN A 208 -6.67 -19.93 -32.92
CA ASN A 208 -7.16 -21.29 -33.11
C ASN A 208 -8.66 -21.42 -32.77
N SER A 209 -9.20 -20.60 -31.85
CA SER A 209 -10.64 -20.56 -31.55
C SER A 209 -11.51 -20.16 -32.75
N ILE A 210 -10.92 -19.55 -33.78
CA ILE A 210 -11.61 -19.19 -35.03
C ILE A 210 -12.13 -20.43 -35.75
N PHE A 211 -11.44 -21.58 -35.67
CA PHE A 211 -11.90 -22.84 -36.24
C PHE A 211 -13.20 -23.36 -35.59
N ASN A 212 -13.52 -22.91 -34.38
CA ASN A 212 -14.77 -23.23 -33.68
C ASN A 212 -15.86 -22.17 -33.93
N ASN A 213 -15.95 -21.64 -35.15
CA ASN A 213 -16.93 -20.63 -35.58
C ASN A 213 -16.99 -19.34 -34.72
N ARG A 214 -15.85 -18.88 -34.17
CA ARG A 214 -15.72 -17.58 -33.47
C ARG A 214 -14.89 -16.56 -34.28
N PRO A 215 -15.41 -16.01 -35.41
CA PRO A 215 -14.61 -15.29 -36.39
C PRO A 215 -14.10 -13.88 -36.00
N ARG A 216 -14.26 -13.43 -34.75
CA ARG A 216 -14.02 -12.01 -34.35
C ARG A 216 -13.06 -11.78 -33.18
N LEU A 217 -12.43 -12.81 -32.62
CA LEU A 217 -11.56 -12.65 -31.43
C LEU A 217 -10.12 -12.15 -31.72
N ARG A 218 -9.83 -11.68 -32.94
CA ARG A 218 -8.51 -11.10 -33.30
C ARG A 218 -8.36 -9.69 -32.72
N THR A 219 -7.20 -9.40 -32.14
CA THR A 219 -6.86 -8.06 -31.60
C THR A 219 -5.37 -7.80 -31.75
N THR A 220 -4.92 -6.56 -31.52
CA THR A 220 -3.49 -6.19 -31.66
C THR A 220 -2.64 -6.71 -30.50
N ASN A 221 -1.33 -6.81 -30.72
CA ASN A 221 -0.36 -7.12 -29.66
C ASN A 221 -0.48 -6.14 -28.49
N ALA A 222 -0.57 -4.84 -28.76
CA ALA A 222 -0.76 -3.81 -27.74
C ALA A 222 -2.08 -3.96 -26.97
N ASN A 223 -3.20 -4.21 -27.66
CA ASN A 223 -4.50 -4.43 -27.00
C ASN A 223 -4.45 -5.64 -26.07
N MET A 224 -3.91 -6.78 -26.54
CA MET A 224 -3.78 -7.97 -25.72
C MET A 224 -2.83 -7.72 -24.55
N THR A 225 -1.65 -7.13 -24.79
CA THR A 225 -0.67 -6.81 -23.73
C THR A 225 -1.24 -5.90 -22.64
N LEU A 226 -2.06 -4.90 -23.00
CA LEU A 226 -2.79 -4.09 -22.02
C LEU A 226 -3.88 -4.88 -21.29
N LEU A 227 -4.60 -5.79 -21.96
CA LEU A 227 -5.58 -6.67 -21.30
C LEU A 227 -4.92 -7.62 -20.29
N LEU A 228 -3.81 -8.26 -20.69
CA LEU A 228 -3.01 -9.11 -19.80
C LEU A 228 -2.61 -8.29 -18.56
N HIS A 229 -2.00 -7.12 -18.75
CA HIS A 229 -1.60 -6.25 -17.64
C HIS A 229 -2.79 -5.75 -16.78
N GLU A 230 -3.94 -5.40 -17.36
CA GLU A 230 -5.14 -4.98 -16.60
C GLU A 230 -5.68 -6.10 -15.68
N GLN A 231 -5.42 -7.38 -16.02
CA GLN A 231 -5.70 -8.55 -15.17
C GLN A 231 -4.45 -9.05 -14.41
N LEU A 232 -3.43 -8.21 -14.22
CA LEU A 232 -2.13 -8.53 -13.58
C LEU A 232 -1.32 -9.65 -14.26
N TRP A 233 -1.73 -10.04 -15.47
CA TRP A 233 -1.35 -11.19 -16.29
C TRP A 233 -2.06 -12.52 -15.97
N ASP A 234 -3.18 -12.54 -15.22
CA ASP A 234 -3.82 -13.78 -14.75
C ASP A 234 -4.55 -14.61 -15.80
N ASN A 235 -3.94 -15.71 -16.26
CA ASN A 235 -4.49 -16.55 -17.34
C ASN A 235 -5.92 -17.04 -17.04
N ASP A 236 -6.21 -17.34 -15.77
CA ASP A 236 -7.54 -17.78 -15.33
C ASP A 236 -8.59 -16.65 -15.44
N GLU A 237 -8.22 -15.39 -15.18
CA GLU A 237 -9.11 -14.21 -15.32
C GLU A 237 -9.13 -13.65 -16.75
N ILE A 238 -7.99 -13.65 -17.46
CA ILE A 238 -7.87 -13.32 -18.88
C ILE A 238 -8.80 -14.21 -19.68
N THR A 239 -8.82 -15.52 -19.40
CA THR A 239 -9.71 -16.46 -20.10
C THR A 239 -11.18 -16.11 -19.89
N LYS A 240 -11.60 -15.65 -18.70
CA LYS A 240 -12.96 -15.14 -18.46
C LYS A 240 -13.19 -13.86 -19.26
N VAL A 241 -12.38 -12.82 -19.03
CA VAL A 241 -12.57 -11.49 -19.63
C VAL A 241 -12.50 -11.53 -21.16
N VAL A 242 -11.68 -12.39 -21.76
CA VAL A 242 -11.64 -12.61 -23.23
C VAL A 242 -12.93 -13.24 -23.76
N ASN A 243 -13.57 -14.14 -23.00
CA ASN A 243 -14.89 -14.66 -23.34
C ASN A 243 -15.99 -13.59 -23.12
N ASP A 244 -15.94 -12.87 -21.99
CA ASP A 244 -16.92 -11.84 -21.61
C ASP A 244 -16.94 -10.65 -22.59
N LEU A 245 -15.77 -10.19 -23.04
CA LEU A 245 -15.64 -9.16 -24.07
C LEU A 245 -16.12 -9.65 -25.45
N ASN A 246 -16.05 -10.95 -25.73
CA ASN A 246 -16.49 -11.60 -26.98
C ASN A 246 -15.97 -10.91 -28.27
N GLY A 247 -14.80 -10.27 -28.20
CA GLY A 247 -14.19 -9.51 -29.30
C GLY A 247 -14.38 -7.99 -29.25
N ASP A 248 -15.21 -7.43 -28.37
CA ASP A 248 -15.26 -5.98 -28.14
C ASP A 248 -14.06 -5.50 -27.32
N TYR A 249 -12.94 -5.31 -28.03
CA TYR A 249 -11.74 -4.70 -27.47
C TYR A 249 -11.75 -3.16 -27.61
N ARG A 250 -12.89 -2.50 -27.91
CA ARG A 250 -12.92 -1.07 -28.26
C ARG A 250 -12.30 -0.18 -27.19
N ARG A 251 -12.64 -0.38 -25.90
CA ARG A 251 -12.04 0.35 -24.77
C ARG A 251 -10.51 0.22 -24.72
N LEU A 252 -9.97 -0.95 -25.09
CA LEU A 252 -8.52 -1.19 -25.14
C LEU A 252 -7.90 -0.51 -26.35
N SER A 253 -8.55 -0.55 -27.53
CA SER A 253 -8.11 0.20 -28.72
C SER A 253 -8.08 1.71 -28.45
N GLU A 254 -9.14 2.28 -27.87
CA GLU A 254 -9.22 3.69 -27.44
C GLU A 254 -8.07 4.04 -26.46
N ARG A 255 -7.77 3.15 -25.50
CA ARG A 255 -6.64 3.31 -24.57
C ARG A 255 -5.28 3.21 -25.28
N VAL A 256 -5.12 2.29 -26.23
CA VAL A 256 -3.90 2.09 -27.02
C VAL A 256 -3.64 3.29 -27.92
N ASP A 257 -4.61 3.78 -28.68
CA ASP A 257 -4.39 4.90 -29.60
C ASP A 257 -4.02 6.20 -28.84
N ARG A 258 -4.61 6.45 -27.65
CA ARG A 258 -4.14 7.51 -26.71
C ARG A 258 -2.67 7.35 -26.30
N LEU A 259 -2.14 6.12 -26.27
CA LEU A 259 -0.76 5.79 -25.91
C LEU A 259 0.20 5.71 -27.12
N ARG A 260 -0.32 5.79 -28.36
CA ARG A 260 0.47 5.83 -29.61
C ARG A 260 0.89 7.23 -30.02
N HIS A 261 -0.04 8.19 -29.96
CA HIS A 261 0.18 9.56 -30.43
C HIS A 261 1.43 10.17 -29.75
N PRO A 262 2.43 10.67 -30.49
CA PRO A 262 3.62 11.26 -29.89
C PRO A 262 3.23 12.50 -29.06
N THR A 263 3.61 12.53 -27.78
CA THR A 263 3.29 13.63 -26.87
C THR A 263 4.55 14.37 -26.45
N GLU A 264 4.49 15.70 -26.42
CA GLU A 264 5.57 16.54 -25.91
C GLU A 264 5.54 16.67 -24.38
N HIS A 265 4.34 16.60 -23.78
CA HIS A 265 4.14 16.71 -22.34
C HIS A 265 4.82 15.57 -21.57
N GLN A 266 5.69 15.93 -20.63
CA GLN A 266 6.45 14.97 -19.82
C GLN A 266 5.57 13.97 -19.04
N PRO A 267 4.40 14.32 -18.46
CA PRO A 267 3.56 13.35 -17.75
C PRO A 267 3.09 12.20 -18.65
N SER A 268 2.74 12.44 -19.92
CA SER A 268 2.34 11.38 -20.85
C SER A 268 3.51 10.47 -21.25
N ARG A 269 4.75 10.98 -21.21
CA ARG A 269 5.97 10.18 -21.38
C ARG A 269 6.25 9.34 -20.14
N ASP A 270 6.07 9.92 -18.95
CA ASP A 270 6.23 9.23 -17.67
C ASP A 270 5.19 8.10 -17.50
N GLU A 271 3.93 8.32 -17.89
CA GLU A 271 2.86 7.30 -17.94
C GLU A 271 3.30 6.10 -18.80
N ARG A 272 3.78 6.37 -20.02
CA ARG A 272 4.20 5.32 -20.98
C ARG A 272 5.44 4.57 -20.52
N LEU A 273 6.39 5.24 -19.87
CA LEU A 273 7.58 4.58 -19.31
C LEU A 273 7.24 3.68 -18.12
N ALA A 274 6.43 4.17 -17.17
CA ALA A 274 5.98 3.34 -16.05
C ALA A 274 5.16 2.12 -16.53
N LEU A 275 4.30 2.34 -17.52
CA LEU A 275 3.47 1.31 -18.14
C LEU A 275 4.30 0.27 -18.91
N LEU A 276 5.31 0.68 -19.69
CA LEU A 276 6.20 -0.27 -20.40
C LEU A 276 7.05 -1.10 -19.42
N ILE A 277 7.55 -0.49 -18.34
CA ILE A 277 8.31 -1.21 -17.31
C ILE A 277 7.38 -2.22 -16.58
N SER A 278 6.13 -1.83 -16.30
CA SER A 278 5.12 -2.73 -15.68
C SER A 278 4.63 -3.82 -16.65
N ILE A 279 4.68 -3.61 -17.96
CA ILE A 279 4.38 -4.61 -19.00
C ILE A 279 5.51 -5.64 -19.12
N THR A 280 6.74 -5.17 -19.26
CA THR A 280 7.90 -6.04 -19.56
C THR A 280 8.52 -6.68 -18.32
N SER A 281 8.30 -6.10 -17.13
CA SER A 281 9.01 -6.44 -15.88
C SER A 281 10.52 -6.18 -15.92
N THR A 282 11.03 -5.49 -16.96
CA THR A 282 12.47 -5.26 -17.15
C THR A 282 13.13 -4.60 -15.93
N ASN A 283 14.39 -4.95 -15.68
CA ASN A 283 15.23 -4.31 -14.67
C ASN A 283 15.78 -2.95 -15.17
N SER A 284 16.00 -2.79 -16.48
CA SER A 284 16.56 -1.55 -17.02
C SER A 284 15.49 -0.53 -17.42
N TRP A 285 15.13 0.35 -16.50
CA TRP A 285 14.23 1.48 -16.77
C TRP A 285 14.81 2.40 -17.86
N TYR A 286 16.14 2.52 -17.95
CA TYR A 286 16.79 3.29 -19.01
C TYR A 286 16.62 2.63 -20.39
N SER A 287 16.69 1.29 -20.47
CA SER A 287 16.47 0.57 -21.74
C SER A 287 15.03 0.68 -22.22
N ALA A 288 14.05 0.58 -21.31
CA ALA A 288 12.64 0.83 -21.63
C ALA A 288 12.42 2.28 -22.13
N ARG A 289 13.12 3.26 -21.54
CA ARG A 289 13.09 4.65 -22.00
C ARG A 289 13.73 4.81 -23.39
N ALA A 290 14.87 4.19 -23.64
CA ALA A 290 15.52 4.22 -24.95
C ALA A 290 14.64 3.58 -26.04
N LEU A 291 13.99 2.45 -25.73
CA LEU A 291 13.03 1.80 -26.63
C LEU A 291 11.85 2.71 -26.98
N LEU A 292 11.25 3.37 -25.98
CA LEU A 292 10.20 4.37 -26.23
C LEU A 292 10.70 5.55 -27.06
N GLN A 293 11.90 6.08 -26.77
CA GLN A 293 12.48 7.20 -27.53
C GLN A 293 12.70 6.83 -29.00
N ASN A 294 13.19 5.62 -29.29
CA ASN A 294 13.38 5.11 -30.66
C ASN A 294 12.07 5.01 -31.47
N HIS A 295 10.93 4.85 -30.78
CA HIS A 295 9.60 4.83 -31.39
C HIS A 295 8.79 6.13 -31.21
N ASN A 296 9.45 7.27 -30.95
CA ASN A 296 8.82 8.58 -30.73
C ASN A 296 7.76 8.58 -29.61
N TRP A 297 7.96 7.74 -28.59
CA TRP A 297 7.04 7.44 -27.49
C TRP A 297 5.73 6.75 -27.89
N ASP A 298 5.62 6.16 -29.09
CA ASP A 298 4.53 5.23 -29.42
C ASP A 298 4.71 3.93 -28.62
N LEU A 299 3.86 3.74 -27.60
CA LEU A 299 3.91 2.56 -26.73
C LEU A 299 3.53 1.27 -27.46
N ALA A 300 2.62 1.32 -28.45
CA ALA A 300 2.22 0.13 -29.19
C ALA A 300 3.39 -0.41 -30.01
N ARG A 301 4.13 0.48 -30.70
CA ARG A 301 5.35 0.12 -31.42
C ARG A 301 6.45 -0.40 -30.50
N ALA A 302 6.61 0.17 -29.31
CA ALA A 302 7.55 -0.35 -28.32
C ALA A 302 7.17 -1.75 -27.80
N ILE A 303 5.87 -2.06 -27.67
CA ILE A 303 5.37 -3.41 -27.35
C ILE A 303 5.60 -4.37 -28.52
N ASP A 304 5.29 -3.96 -29.76
CA ASP A 304 5.53 -4.77 -30.95
C ASP A 304 7.03 -5.11 -31.12
N GLU A 305 7.91 -4.13 -30.92
CA GLU A 305 9.37 -4.32 -30.99
C GLU A 305 9.90 -5.19 -29.84
N TRP A 306 9.38 -5.03 -28.62
CA TRP A 306 9.69 -5.90 -27.47
C TRP A 306 9.38 -7.37 -27.78
N ILE A 307 8.20 -7.65 -28.33
CA ILE A 307 7.78 -8.99 -28.73
C ILE A 307 8.67 -9.52 -29.87
N ARG A 308 8.95 -8.68 -30.87
CA ARG A 308 9.78 -9.04 -32.04
C ARG A 308 11.24 -9.32 -31.68
N GLN A 309 11.79 -8.61 -30.69
CA GLN A 309 13.14 -8.85 -30.17
C GLN A 309 13.21 -10.00 -29.17
N GLY A 310 12.07 -10.46 -28.63
CA GLY A 310 12.02 -11.45 -27.55
C GLY A 310 12.48 -10.88 -26.19
N GLY A 311 12.39 -9.57 -25.98
CA GLY A 311 12.85 -8.90 -24.76
C GLY A 311 13.40 -7.48 -25.03
N ILE A 312 13.53 -6.66 -23.99
CA ILE A 312 14.15 -5.33 -24.09
C ILE A 312 15.68 -5.48 -24.08
N ARG A 313 16.32 -5.15 -25.21
CA ARG A 313 17.80 -5.05 -25.29
C ARG A 313 18.34 -4.06 -24.25
N VAL A 314 19.35 -4.49 -23.50
CA VAL A 314 20.02 -3.67 -22.49
C VAL A 314 20.84 -2.56 -23.16
N VAL A 315 20.49 -1.31 -22.89
CA VAL A 315 21.20 -0.10 -23.31
C VAL A 315 21.80 0.56 -22.09
N ALA A 316 23.12 0.77 -22.08
CA ALA A 316 23.80 1.51 -21.03
C ALA A 316 23.44 3.02 -21.08
N PRO A 317 23.24 3.70 -19.94
CA PRO A 317 23.11 5.15 -19.91
C PRO A 317 24.42 5.85 -20.28
N PRO A 318 24.38 7.09 -20.79
CA PRO A 318 25.59 7.87 -21.01
C PRO A 318 26.33 8.14 -19.69
N PRO A 319 27.68 8.20 -19.68
CA PRO A 319 28.47 8.25 -18.45
C PRO A 319 28.41 9.58 -17.68
N ASN A 320 27.71 10.60 -18.20
CA ASN A 320 27.84 11.99 -17.73
C ASN A 320 26.82 12.40 -16.64
N THR A 321 25.96 11.50 -16.19
CA THR A 321 24.85 11.78 -15.26
C THR A 321 25.10 11.14 -13.90
N GLN A 322 25.57 11.92 -12.91
CA GLN A 322 26.05 11.41 -11.61
C GLN A 322 25.07 10.50 -10.84
N GLU A 323 23.76 10.69 -10.98
CA GLU A 323 22.74 9.80 -10.40
C GLU A 323 22.58 8.49 -11.18
N GLU A 324 22.65 8.54 -12.52
CA GLU A 324 22.51 7.37 -13.39
C GLU A 324 23.74 6.46 -13.31
N VAL A 325 24.94 7.03 -13.11
CA VAL A 325 26.21 6.30 -12.88
C VAL A 325 26.09 5.31 -11.70
N LYS A 326 25.45 5.71 -10.59
CA LYS A 326 25.35 4.84 -9.39
C LYS A 326 24.48 3.59 -9.57
N ARG A 327 23.60 3.54 -10.59
CA ARG A 327 22.71 2.39 -10.84
C ARG A 327 22.76 1.86 -12.27
N LYS A 328 23.65 2.37 -13.14
CA LYS A 328 23.77 1.99 -14.57
C LYS A 328 22.43 1.95 -15.32
N GLY A 329 21.45 2.80 -14.95
CA GLY A 329 20.12 2.80 -15.57
C GLY A 329 19.21 1.62 -15.20
N LYS A 330 19.57 0.83 -14.17
CA LYS A 330 18.78 -0.29 -13.61
C LYS A 330 17.85 0.19 -12.48
N ARG A 331 16.81 -0.60 -12.15
CA ARG A 331 15.92 -0.43 -10.98
C ARG A 331 16.72 -0.69 -9.68
N SER A 332 16.11 -0.46 -8.51
CA SER A 332 16.74 -0.80 -7.22
C SER A 332 16.47 -2.24 -6.77
N TRP A 333 15.89 -3.06 -7.66
CA TRP A 333 15.50 -4.43 -7.45
C TRP A 333 15.30 -5.06 -8.83
N ASN A 334 15.80 -6.28 -9.05
CA ASN A 334 15.62 -6.97 -10.33
C ASN A 334 14.20 -7.54 -10.47
N ALA A 335 13.24 -6.76 -10.99
CA ALA A 335 11.88 -7.24 -11.25
C ALA A 335 11.77 -8.29 -12.37
N ASN A 336 12.87 -8.57 -13.07
CA ASN A 336 12.96 -9.59 -14.11
C ASN A 336 13.40 -10.96 -13.54
N LYS A 337 14.05 -10.99 -12.37
CA LYS A 337 14.40 -12.23 -11.66
C LYS A 337 13.57 -12.37 -10.38
N PRO A 338 12.82 -13.47 -10.16
CA PRO A 338 12.30 -13.78 -8.83
C PRO A 338 13.39 -13.83 -7.75
N ARG A 339 13.01 -13.64 -6.49
CA ARG A 339 13.79 -14.20 -5.37
C ARG A 339 13.57 -15.71 -5.36
N GLU A 340 14.59 -16.46 -5.75
CA GLU A 340 14.65 -17.89 -5.47
C GLU A 340 14.83 -18.12 -3.96
N ILE A 341 14.53 -19.33 -3.50
CA ILE A 341 14.69 -19.71 -2.10
C ILE A 341 15.46 -21.04 -2.08
N ILE A 342 16.73 -20.95 -1.72
CA ILE A 342 17.72 -22.03 -1.80
C ILE A 342 18.15 -22.39 -0.38
N ASN A 343 18.05 -23.68 -0.02
CA ASN A 343 18.40 -24.20 1.31
C ASN A 343 17.71 -23.49 2.50
N GLY A 344 16.51 -22.94 2.28
CA GLY A 344 15.77 -22.18 3.28
C GLY A 344 16.17 -20.71 3.42
N SER A 345 17.16 -20.24 2.66
CA SER A 345 17.50 -18.83 2.54
C SER A 345 17.01 -18.20 1.23
N PHE A 346 16.68 -16.91 1.25
CA PHE A 346 16.50 -16.16 0.01
C PHE A 346 17.82 -16.11 -0.76
N ASP A 347 17.75 -16.36 -2.06
CA ASP A 347 18.81 -16.01 -2.97
C ASP A 347 18.71 -14.51 -3.29
N ASP A 348 19.77 -13.78 -2.93
CA ASP A 348 19.94 -12.35 -3.12
C ASP A 348 21.09 -12.05 -4.10
N ASP A 349 21.48 -13.01 -4.94
CA ASP A 349 22.47 -12.80 -6.00
C ASP A 349 22.00 -11.73 -7.00
N ASP A 350 22.52 -10.52 -6.78
CA ASP A 350 22.47 -9.32 -7.63
C ASP A 350 23.29 -9.52 -8.94
N PHE A 351 23.14 -10.70 -9.58
CA PHE A 351 23.70 -11.03 -10.89
C PHE A 351 23.46 -9.86 -11.84
N GLU A 352 24.54 -9.22 -12.30
CA GLU A 352 24.45 -8.26 -13.38
C GLU A 352 23.76 -8.97 -14.56
N GLU A 353 22.57 -8.48 -14.91
CA GLU A 353 21.82 -8.92 -16.08
C GLU A 353 22.73 -8.74 -17.30
N GLU A 354 23.34 -9.84 -17.75
CA GLU A 354 24.23 -9.85 -18.90
C GLU A 354 23.43 -9.36 -20.11
N PRO A 355 24.02 -8.49 -20.96
CA PRO A 355 23.31 -8.01 -22.14
C PRO A 355 22.99 -9.22 -23.00
N LEU A 356 21.69 -9.44 -23.27
CA LEU A 356 21.24 -10.45 -24.22
C LEU A 356 22.09 -10.34 -25.48
N GLY A 357 22.80 -11.42 -25.82
CA GLY A 357 23.63 -11.48 -27.01
C GLY A 357 22.83 -11.06 -28.25
N PRO A 358 23.48 -10.51 -29.29
CA PRO A 358 22.79 -10.20 -30.54
C PRO A 358 22.02 -11.46 -30.97
N PRO A 359 20.70 -11.38 -31.21
CA PRO A 359 19.90 -12.57 -31.48
C PRO A 359 20.49 -13.29 -32.68
N ASP A 360 20.63 -14.61 -32.57
CA ASP A 360 21.30 -15.44 -33.56
C ASP A 360 20.66 -15.23 -34.94
N GLN A 361 21.41 -14.62 -35.87
CA GLN A 361 20.90 -14.17 -37.17
C GLN A 361 20.93 -15.29 -38.23
N SER A 362 21.01 -16.55 -37.79
CA SER A 362 20.98 -17.76 -38.62
C SER A 362 19.61 -18.08 -39.24
N ILE A 363 18.61 -17.20 -39.11
CA ILE A 363 17.42 -17.19 -39.97
C ILE A 363 17.75 -16.37 -41.22
N GLU A 364 18.29 -17.04 -42.24
CA GLU A 364 18.53 -16.45 -43.56
C GLU A 364 17.22 -16.01 -44.24
N GLY A 365 17.27 -14.90 -44.98
CA GLY A 365 16.17 -14.46 -45.87
C GLY A 365 15.62 -13.07 -45.56
N GLY A 366 16.32 -12.02 -45.98
CA GLY A 366 15.84 -10.64 -45.80
C GLY A 366 16.80 -9.53 -46.21
N ASP A 367 17.41 -9.61 -47.40
CA ASP A 367 18.28 -8.54 -47.91
C ASP A 367 17.53 -7.20 -47.94
N SER A 368 18.02 -6.26 -47.13
CA SER A 368 17.42 -4.95 -46.90
C SER A 368 18.52 -3.94 -46.65
N GLY A 369 19.01 -3.38 -47.77
CA GLY A 369 20.24 -2.57 -47.83
C GLY A 369 20.26 -1.30 -46.96
N PRO A 370 21.46 -0.71 -46.78
CA PRO A 370 21.71 0.31 -45.77
C PRO A 370 20.99 1.64 -46.06
N ILE A 371 20.07 2.02 -45.16
CA ILE A 371 19.46 3.36 -45.14
C ILE A 371 20.53 4.39 -44.80
N LYS A 372 21.07 5.04 -45.84
CA LYS A 372 22.07 6.13 -45.69
C LYS A 372 21.45 7.32 -44.94
N GLY A 373 22.27 7.96 -44.10
CA GLY A 373 21.81 8.89 -43.07
C GLY A 373 21.12 10.16 -43.58
N ARG A 374 20.22 10.69 -42.75
CA ARG A 374 19.53 11.97 -42.98
C ARG A 374 20.28 13.09 -42.23
N PRO A 375 20.54 14.25 -42.86
CA PRO A 375 21.41 15.28 -42.27
C PRO A 375 20.80 16.00 -41.07
N SER A 376 21.67 16.53 -40.21
CA SER A 376 21.31 17.32 -39.03
C SER A 376 20.57 18.61 -39.41
N GLY A 377 19.33 18.73 -38.93
CA GLY A 377 18.54 19.97 -39.06
C GLY A 377 19.09 21.06 -38.15
N ARG A 378 19.44 22.22 -38.72
CA ARG A 378 19.96 23.37 -37.97
C ARG A 378 18.97 23.86 -36.90
N LYS A 379 19.53 24.37 -35.79
CA LYS A 379 18.80 25.21 -34.82
C LYS A 379 18.16 26.40 -35.55
N GLY A 380 16.83 26.45 -35.60
CA GLY A 380 16.08 27.67 -35.88
C GLY A 380 15.53 28.23 -34.57
N ALA A 381 16.10 29.33 -34.07
CA ALA A 381 15.58 30.00 -32.89
C ALA A 381 14.52 31.02 -33.32
N ASN A 382 13.25 30.78 -32.99
CA ASN A 382 12.18 31.76 -33.01
C ASN A 382 11.25 31.45 -31.84
N ALA A 383 11.39 32.20 -30.74
CA ALA A 383 10.48 32.14 -29.61
C ALA A 383 9.24 32.98 -29.95
N GLY A 384 8.06 32.35 -30.03
CA GLY A 384 6.79 33.06 -30.16
C GLY A 384 6.39 33.69 -28.82
N PRO A 385 6.02 34.99 -28.77
CA PRO A 385 5.45 35.59 -27.58
C PRO A 385 3.99 35.14 -27.43
N GLY A 386 3.70 34.38 -26.38
CA GLY A 386 2.38 33.76 -26.18
C GLY A 386 2.46 32.49 -25.33
N GLN A 387 3.14 32.56 -24.19
CA GLN A 387 3.14 31.53 -23.18
C GLN A 387 2.76 32.20 -21.86
N ASP A 388 1.53 31.95 -21.40
CA ASP A 388 0.99 32.57 -20.20
C ASP A 388 1.78 32.12 -18.96
N ASP A 389 2.32 33.10 -18.22
CA ASP A 389 3.04 32.85 -16.98
C ASP A 389 2.05 32.49 -15.87
N ASP A 390 1.97 31.20 -15.52
CA ASP A 390 1.27 30.66 -14.33
C ASP A 390 2.00 31.11 -13.03
N GLY A 391 1.97 32.42 -12.78
CA GLY A 391 2.78 33.12 -11.78
C GLY A 391 2.32 32.92 -10.34
N SER A 392 2.56 31.75 -9.75
CA SER A 392 2.47 31.54 -8.29
C SER A 392 3.45 30.47 -7.77
N ALA A 393 4.74 30.78 -7.90
CA ALA A 393 5.84 29.85 -7.61
C ALA A 393 6.43 30.00 -6.19
N THR A 394 5.65 29.68 -5.14
CA THR A 394 6.15 29.59 -3.75
C THR A 394 5.86 28.27 -3.05
N HIS A 395 4.78 27.56 -3.43
CA HIS A 395 4.61 26.16 -3.07
C HIS A 395 5.22 25.27 -4.16
N SER A 396 6.16 24.39 -3.80
CA SER A 396 6.79 23.48 -4.76
C SER A 396 5.76 22.53 -5.39
N SER A 397 5.28 22.90 -6.59
CA SER A 397 4.21 22.20 -7.31
C SER A 397 4.73 20.82 -7.73
N HIS A 398 4.52 19.85 -6.85
CA HIS A 398 5.00 18.49 -6.99
C HIS A 398 4.29 17.82 -8.17
N ARG A 399 4.86 17.97 -9.37
CA ARG A 399 4.38 17.33 -10.60
C ARG A 399 4.10 15.84 -10.35
N PRO A 400 2.95 15.32 -10.80
CA PRO A 400 2.59 13.93 -10.57
C PRO A 400 3.57 12.99 -11.28
N GLY A 401 3.92 11.89 -10.62
CA GLY A 401 4.62 10.74 -11.20
C GLY A 401 3.70 9.54 -11.37
N PHE A 402 4.17 8.50 -12.04
CA PHE A 402 3.38 7.32 -12.39
C PHE A 402 3.97 6.08 -11.72
N VAL A 403 3.15 5.37 -10.96
CA VAL A 403 3.57 4.20 -10.18
C VAL A 403 3.78 3.01 -11.10
N ILE A 404 4.84 2.24 -10.83
CA ILE A 404 5.18 0.99 -11.51
C ILE A 404 4.57 -0.15 -10.68
N ASP A 405 3.96 -1.13 -11.37
CA ASP A 405 3.32 -2.30 -10.75
C ASP A 405 2.21 -1.91 -9.73
N ASP A 406 1.35 -0.95 -10.13
CA ASP A 406 0.38 -0.23 -9.29
C ASP A 406 -0.86 -1.06 -8.86
N ASP A 407 -0.66 -2.07 -8.00
CA ASP A 407 -1.76 -2.74 -7.28
C ASP A 407 -2.38 -1.81 -6.23
N ARG A 408 -3.26 -0.92 -6.70
CA ARG A 408 -4.15 -0.10 -5.88
C ARG A 408 -5.29 -0.91 -5.24
N ARG A 409 -5.54 -2.13 -5.70
CA ARG A 409 -6.75 -2.90 -5.34
C ARG A 409 -6.58 -3.60 -3.99
N GLN A 410 -5.37 -4.05 -3.65
CA GLN A 410 -5.14 -4.82 -2.44
C GLN A 410 -4.52 -4.01 -1.29
N ASN A 411 -5.35 -3.69 -0.29
CA ASN A 411 -4.87 -3.30 1.04
C ASN A 411 -3.96 -4.40 1.61
N THR A 412 -2.90 -4.03 2.32
CA THR A 412 -2.05 -5.00 3.01
C THR A 412 -2.86 -5.73 4.10
N ARG A 413 -2.77 -7.05 4.16
CA ARG A 413 -3.46 -7.89 5.14
C ARG A 413 -2.49 -8.64 6.05
N VAL A 414 -2.97 -8.96 7.25
CA VAL A 414 -2.20 -9.72 8.25
C VAL A 414 -2.06 -11.18 7.79
N ARG A 415 -0.89 -11.78 7.99
CA ARG A 415 -0.55 -13.16 7.55
C ARG A 415 -0.49 -13.40 6.04
N ALA A 416 -0.40 -12.34 5.24
CA ALA A 416 -0.13 -12.39 3.81
C ALA A 416 1.19 -11.63 3.50
N PRO A 417 2.36 -12.26 3.72
CA PRO A 417 3.65 -11.62 3.49
C PRO A 417 3.85 -11.31 2.00
N ASP A 418 4.11 -10.05 1.68
CA ASP A 418 4.32 -9.58 0.31
C ASP A 418 5.36 -8.46 0.29
N ALA A 419 6.63 -8.83 0.19
CA ALA A 419 7.76 -7.90 0.24
C ALA A 419 7.72 -6.81 -0.86
N SER A 420 6.92 -6.97 -1.92
CA SER A 420 6.69 -5.91 -2.91
C SER A 420 6.06 -4.66 -2.28
N ARG A 421 5.20 -4.84 -1.27
CA ARG A 421 4.42 -3.75 -0.66
C ARG A 421 5.25 -2.83 0.23
N LEU A 422 6.44 -3.27 0.65
CA LEU A 422 7.42 -2.50 1.42
C LEU A 422 8.09 -1.38 0.61
N ARG A 423 7.81 -1.27 -0.70
CA ARG A 423 8.29 -0.19 -1.54
C ARG A 423 7.23 0.30 -2.52
N ILE A 424 7.43 1.49 -3.05
CA ILE A 424 6.68 2.06 -4.18
C ILE A 424 7.71 2.51 -5.22
N GLU A 425 7.67 1.88 -6.39
CA GLU A 425 8.48 2.20 -7.55
C GLU A 425 7.68 3.13 -8.47
N TYR A 426 8.32 4.13 -9.08
CA TYR A 426 7.61 5.12 -9.90
C TYR A 426 8.51 5.79 -10.95
N ILE A 427 7.92 6.36 -11.99
CA ILE A 427 8.57 7.27 -12.94
C ILE A 427 8.13 8.70 -12.67
N ARG A 428 9.07 9.65 -12.70
CA ARG A 428 8.79 11.08 -12.54
C ARG A 428 9.86 11.92 -13.24
N ASN A 429 9.44 12.85 -14.09
CA ASN A 429 10.31 13.67 -14.94
C ASN A 429 11.34 12.84 -15.74
N GLY A 430 10.91 11.69 -16.27
CA GLY A 430 11.73 10.78 -17.08
C GLY A 430 12.79 9.99 -16.31
N ARG A 431 12.77 10.00 -14.97
CA ARG A 431 13.67 9.23 -14.09
C ARG A 431 12.89 8.19 -13.27
N TYR A 432 13.53 7.08 -12.95
CA TYR A 432 13.06 6.10 -11.97
C TYR A 432 13.29 6.58 -10.54
N GLY A 433 12.24 6.49 -9.72
CA GLY A 433 12.28 6.70 -8.28
C GLY A 433 11.76 5.48 -7.53
N VAL A 434 12.19 5.35 -6.27
CA VAL A 434 11.71 4.35 -5.34
C VAL A 434 11.65 4.94 -3.94
N GLU A 435 10.50 4.80 -3.27
CA GLU A 435 10.40 5.04 -1.83
C GLU A 435 10.23 3.69 -1.10
N HIS A 436 10.99 3.47 -0.03
CA HIS A 436 10.92 2.27 0.82
C HIS A 436 10.24 2.60 2.15
N PHE A 437 9.57 1.62 2.74
CA PHE A 437 8.92 1.75 4.04
C PHE A 437 9.94 1.58 5.17
N ASP A 438 10.24 2.66 5.88
CA ASP A 438 11.22 2.72 6.97
C ASP A 438 10.60 2.57 8.38
N GLY A 439 9.27 2.42 8.44
CA GLY A 439 8.50 2.39 9.68
C GLY A 439 8.35 3.73 10.39
N ALA A 440 8.85 4.83 9.84
CA ALA A 440 8.66 6.16 10.43
C ALA A 440 7.21 6.63 10.20
N ASN A 441 6.55 7.09 11.27
CA ASN A 441 5.33 7.88 11.13
C ASN A 441 5.74 9.35 10.96
N PRO A 442 5.43 10.02 9.83
CA PRO A 442 5.92 11.37 9.57
C PRO A 442 5.33 12.45 10.50
N ASP A 443 4.22 12.16 11.19
CA ASP A 443 3.52 13.08 12.09
C ASP A 443 4.01 13.00 13.56
N ASP A 444 5.01 12.17 13.85
CA ASP A 444 5.52 11.89 15.19
C ASP A 444 6.91 12.54 15.35
N ASP A 445 6.99 13.83 15.74
CA ASP A 445 8.18 14.71 15.59
C ASP A 445 9.54 14.15 16.04
N GLN A 446 9.56 13.12 16.90
CA GLN A 446 10.77 12.37 17.26
C GLN A 446 11.29 11.44 16.14
N TRP A 447 10.56 11.32 15.01
CA TRP A 447 10.82 10.37 13.92
C TRP A 447 12.21 10.48 13.31
N ARG A 448 12.79 11.68 13.31
CA ARG A 448 14.13 11.95 12.74
C ARG A 448 15.26 11.15 13.41
N VAL A 449 15.03 10.56 14.57
CA VAL A 449 16.06 9.84 15.35
C VAL A 449 15.95 8.31 15.18
N ARG A 450 14.78 7.77 14.79
CA ARG A 450 14.55 6.30 14.74
C ARG A 450 13.54 5.90 13.65
N SER A 451 14.02 5.44 12.50
CA SER A 451 13.22 4.54 11.65
C SER A 451 12.94 3.27 12.47
N ARG A 452 11.67 2.84 12.50
CA ARG A 452 11.21 1.80 13.45
C ARG A 452 11.63 0.38 13.04
N PHE A 453 11.89 0.18 11.76
CA PHE A 453 12.43 -1.06 11.21
C PHE A 453 13.81 -0.81 10.59
N SER A 454 14.58 -1.86 10.37
CA SER A 454 15.76 -1.81 9.50
C SER A 454 15.65 -2.83 8.37
N TRP A 455 16.44 -2.60 7.33
CA TRP A 455 16.58 -3.45 6.16
C TRP A 455 18.05 -3.84 5.89
N ASP A 456 18.98 -3.35 6.72
CA ASP A 456 20.41 -3.60 6.62
C ASP A 456 20.82 -4.80 7.50
N ASP A 457 21.58 -5.74 6.97
CA ASP A 457 22.05 -6.93 7.70
C ASP A 457 23.06 -6.53 8.79
N GLY A 458 22.74 -6.82 10.05
CA GLY A 458 23.56 -6.47 11.22
C GLY A 458 23.01 -5.31 12.08
N ASP A 459 21.90 -4.69 11.68
CA ASP A 459 21.18 -3.72 12.52
C ASP A 459 20.39 -4.41 13.64
N THR A 460 20.30 -3.77 14.81
CA THR A 460 19.58 -4.28 15.99
C THR A 460 18.13 -3.82 16.09
N ARG A 461 17.65 -2.99 15.15
CA ARG A 461 16.24 -2.56 15.08
C ARG A 461 15.31 -3.73 14.74
N PRO A 462 14.07 -3.75 15.26
CA PRO A 462 13.15 -4.86 15.05
C PRO A 462 12.70 -4.99 13.58
N GLU A 463 12.27 -6.19 13.23
CA GLU A 463 11.81 -6.58 11.90
C GLU A 463 10.34 -6.19 11.63
N PHE A 464 9.97 -6.09 10.35
CA PHE A 464 8.58 -5.89 9.94
C PHE A 464 7.76 -7.19 10.06
N ASP A 465 7.20 -7.46 11.24
CA ASP A 465 6.31 -8.62 11.42
C ASP A 465 4.98 -8.48 10.64
N TRP A 466 4.80 -9.35 9.64
CA TRP A 466 3.58 -9.49 8.84
C TRP A 466 2.36 -10.06 9.61
N ASN A 467 2.57 -10.57 10.82
CA ASN A 467 1.52 -11.01 11.74
C ASN A 467 1.03 -9.88 12.66
N ASN A 468 1.78 -8.79 12.80
CA ASN A 468 1.42 -7.67 13.64
C ASN A 468 0.47 -6.72 12.91
N ARG A 469 -0.80 -6.70 13.34
CA ARG A 469 -1.84 -5.82 12.78
C ARG A 469 -1.47 -4.32 12.83
N ALA A 470 -0.66 -3.88 13.79
CA ALA A 470 -0.17 -2.51 13.85
C ALA A 470 0.83 -2.20 12.73
N HIS A 471 1.79 -3.11 12.47
CA HIS A 471 2.75 -2.98 11.38
C HIS A 471 2.05 -2.91 10.01
N ILE A 472 1.11 -3.84 9.77
CA ILE A 472 0.27 -3.87 8.56
C ILE A 472 -0.55 -2.57 8.40
N SER A 473 -1.04 -1.99 9.50
CA SER A 473 -1.74 -0.70 9.50
C SER A 473 -0.81 0.46 9.14
N PHE A 474 0.39 0.54 9.74
CA PHE A 474 1.38 1.56 9.42
C PHE A 474 1.84 1.49 7.95
N LEU A 475 2.10 0.28 7.42
CA LEU A 475 2.45 0.10 6.01
C LEU A 475 1.31 0.54 5.08
N SER A 476 0.05 0.22 5.42
CA SER A 476 -1.12 0.59 4.61
C SER A 476 -1.42 2.10 4.64
N LYS A 477 -1.16 2.77 5.78
CA LYS A 477 -1.15 4.24 5.86
C LYS A 477 -0.03 4.82 5.00
N TRP A 478 1.23 4.41 5.23
CA TRP A 478 2.37 4.90 4.46
C TRP A 478 2.19 4.70 2.96
N ARG A 479 1.71 3.54 2.49
CA ARG A 479 1.39 3.32 1.08
C ARG A 479 0.34 4.31 0.58
N SER A 480 -0.75 4.51 1.32
CA SER A 480 -1.78 5.49 0.97
C SER A 480 -1.23 6.91 0.82
N ASP A 481 -0.41 7.34 1.77
CA ASP A 481 0.09 8.72 1.83
C ASP A 481 1.20 8.96 0.81
N ARG A 482 2.04 7.96 0.56
CA ARG A 482 3.09 8.02 -0.48
C ARG A 482 2.55 7.89 -1.89
N LEU A 483 1.58 7.01 -2.15
CA LEU A 483 0.89 6.98 -3.45
C LEU A 483 0.28 8.36 -3.76
N LEU A 484 -0.44 8.95 -2.80
CA LEU A 484 -1.05 10.29 -2.95
C LEU A 484 -0.01 11.40 -3.20
N LYS A 485 1.14 11.35 -2.52
CA LYS A 485 2.28 12.28 -2.74
C LYS A 485 2.96 12.08 -4.10
N ILE A 486 3.08 10.83 -4.57
CA ILE A 486 3.76 10.49 -5.82
C ILE A 486 2.87 10.81 -7.03
N THR A 487 1.63 10.31 -7.06
CA THR A 487 0.74 10.45 -8.22
C THR A 487 0.08 11.83 -8.32
N GLY A 488 0.16 12.65 -7.27
CA GLY A 488 -0.57 13.92 -7.18
C GLY A 488 -2.10 13.74 -7.14
N GLU A 489 -2.60 12.50 -7.23
CA GLU A 489 -4.01 12.17 -7.04
C GLU A 489 -4.34 12.35 -5.56
N LYS A 490 -4.72 13.58 -5.20
CA LYS A 490 -5.58 13.83 -4.03
C LYS A 490 -6.69 12.78 -4.09
N LYS A 491 -6.70 11.84 -3.12
CA LYS A 491 -7.57 10.65 -3.15
C LYS A 491 -8.99 11.10 -3.49
N ARG A 492 -9.45 10.81 -4.71
CA ARG A 492 -10.84 11.01 -5.15
C ARG A 492 -11.72 9.94 -4.50
N LEU A 493 -11.75 9.95 -3.17
CA LEU A 493 -12.95 9.58 -2.43
C LEU A 493 -14.09 10.38 -3.07
N GLU A 494 -15.17 9.71 -3.47
CA GLU A 494 -16.23 10.28 -4.30
C GLU A 494 -17.09 11.33 -3.57
N VAL A 495 -16.67 11.69 -2.35
CA VAL A 495 -16.95 12.93 -1.63
C VAL A 495 -16.35 14.13 -2.39
N ARG A 496 -16.80 14.34 -3.63
CA ARG A 496 -16.32 15.38 -4.57
C ARG A 496 -16.48 16.79 -3.98
N THR A 497 -17.54 16.98 -3.20
CA THR A 497 -17.80 18.13 -2.33
C THR A 497 -17.59 17.70 -0.87
N PRO A 498 -16.74 18.36 -0.05
CA PRO A 498 -16.54 18.01 1.36
C PRO A 498 -17.81 18.19 2.20
N PHE A 499 -17.84 17.64 3.41
CA PHE A 499 -18.89 17.93 4.40
C PHE A 499 -18.76 19.38 4.89
N ASN A 500 -19.85 20.16 4.87
CA ASN A 500 -19.90 21.53 5.39
C ASN A 500 -20.16 21.57 6.91
N LYS A 501 -20.22 22.77 7.53
CA LYS A 501 -20.47 22.93 8.98
C LYS A 501 -21.79 22.26 9.40
N TYR A 502 -22.91 22.63 8.76
CA TYR A 502 -24.25 22.15 9.14
C TYR A 502 -24.45 20.64 8.92
N GLU A 503 -23.91 20.08 7.84
CA GLU A 503 -23.95 18.63 7.58
C GLU A 503 -23.19 17.83 8.66
N ARG A 504 -22.08 18.38 9.19
CA ARG A 504 -21.35 17.77 10.32
C ARG A 504 -22.08 17.95 11.64
N ASP A 505 -22.60 19.13 11.91
CA ASP A 505 -23.29 19.44 13.16
C ASP A 505 -24.57 18.62 13.31
N TRP A 506 -25.33 18.44 12.22
CA TRP A 506 -26.48 17.52 12.20
C TRP A 506 -26.05 16.05 12.39
N LEU A 507 -24.96 15.59 11.77
CA LEU A 507 -24.47 14.23 12.03
C LEU A 507 -23.93 14.04 13.45
N ARG A 508 -23.34 15.07 14.07
CA ARG A 508 -22.93 15.08 15.48
C ARG A 508 -24.16 14.96 16.39
N GLU A 509 -25.18 15.77 16.15
CA GLU A 509 -26.46 15.77 16.87
C GLU A 509 -27.19 14.41 16.76
N GLN A 510 -27.32 13.86 15.55
CA GLN A 510 -27.94 12.54 15.35
C GLN A 510 -27.15 11.40 16.03
N GLU A 511 -25.81 11.46 16.06
CA GLU A 511 -25.03 10.43 16.77
C GLU A 511 -25.05 10.62 18.29
N ALA A 512 -25.18 11.86 18.80
CA ALA A 512 -25.35 12.14 20.22
C ALA A 512 -26.68 11.56 20.73
N ILE A 513 -27.80 11.91 20.08
CA ILE A 513 -29.15 11.37 20.39
C ILE A 513 -29.14 9.84 20.34
N ARG A 514 -28.51 9.25 19.31
CA ARG A 514 -28.39 7.80 19.19
C ARG A 514 -27.55 7.17 20.30
N THR A 515 -26.44 7.81 20.68
CA THR A 515 -25.57 7.30 21.75
C THR A 515 -26.28 7.38 23.10
N GLU A 516 -27.11 8.39 23.31
CA GLU A 516 -28.01 8.54 24.46
C GLU A 516 -29.07 7.44 24.48
N GLU A 517 -29.81 7.24 23.38
CA GLU A 517 -30.79 6.15 23.24
C GLU A 517 -30.16 4.77 23.51
N ARG A 518 -28.99 4.47 22.96
CA ARG A 518 -28.25 3.22 23.24
C ARG A 518 -27.73 3.11 24.67
N PHE A 519 -27.41 4.23 25.33
CA PHE A 519 -27.02 4.21 26.75
C PHE A 519 -28.22 3.88 27.64
N TYR A 520 -29.37 4.51 27.41
CA TYR A 520 -30.60 4.26 28.16
C TYR A 520 -31.17 2.84 27.91
N GLU A 521 -31.11 2.32 26.68
CA GLU A 521 -31.36 0.90 26.37
C GLU A 521 -30.49 -0.04 27.22
N LEU A 522 -29.18 0.20 27.29
CA LEU A 522 -28.24 -0.61 28.06
C LEU A 522 -28.44 -0.48 29.58
N ALA A 523 -28.88 0.69 30.05
CA ALA A 523 -29.20 0.95 31.45
C ALA A 523 -30.58 0.39 31.86
N GLN A 524 -31.42 -0.05 30.91
CA GLN A 524 -32.80 -0.48 31.12
C GLN A 524 -33.67 0.60 31.80
N GLN A 525 -33.47 1.86 31.39
CA GLN A 525 -34.16 3.03 31.94
C GLN A 525 -34.72 3.89 30.81
N ASP A 526 -35.91 4.48 31.02
CA ASP A 526 -36.47 5.47 30.10
C ASP A 526 -35.66 6.78 30.20
N ARG A 527 -35.27 7.35 29.05
CA ARG A 527 -34.51 8.62 28.99
C ARG A 527 -35.21 9.79 29.67
N PHE A 528 -36.53 9.76 29.78
CA PHE A 528 -37.32 10.80 30.45
C PHE A 528 -37.38 10.62 31.99
N GLN A 529 -36.86 9.52 32.55
CA GLN A 529 -36.79 9.31 34.00
C GLN A 529 -35.55 9.97 34.60
N SER A 530 -35.77 11.04 35.37
CA SER A 530 -34.73 11.85 36.04
C SER A 530 -34.08 11.20 37.27
N ARG A 531 -34.52 10.00 37.67
CA ARG A 531 -33.95 9.21 38.77
C ARG A 531 -33.43 7.89 38.23
N ILE A 532 -32.28 7.43 38.72
CA ILE A 532 -31.69 6.14 38.31
C ILE A 532 -32.56 5.01 38.84
N THR A 533 -33.23 4.28 37.96
CA THR A 533 -34.21 3.24 38.31
C THR A 533 -33.53 1.94 38.77
N ASN A 534 -32.35 1.63 38.22
CA ASN A 534 -31.52 0.51 38.68
C ASN A 534 -30.02 0.87 38.59
N PRO A 535 -29.34 1.11 39.73
CA PRO A 535 -27.91 1.46 39.73
C PRO A 535 -26.99 0.38 39.15
N GLN A 536 -27.37 -0.90 39.18
CA GLN A 536 -26.53 -1.99 38.66
C GLN A 536 -26.49 -1.99 37.13
N THR A 537 -27.63 -1.85 36.47
CA THR A 537 -27.69 -1.75 34.99
C THR A 537 -27.13 -0.43 34.50
N TRP A 538 -27.36 0.68 35.23
CA TRP A 538 -26.73 1.97 34.95
C TRP A 538 -25.19 1.89 34.97
N ASN A 539 -24.61 1.30 36.01
CA ASN A 539 -23.15 1.10 36.10
C ASN A 539 -22.62 0.08 35.07
N ALA A 540 -23.44 -0.90 34.68
CA ALA A 540 -23.13 -1.80 33.57
C ALA A 540 -23.18 -1.09 32.20
N ALA A 541 -24.01 -0.06 32.02
CA ALA A 541 -24.02 0.78 30.82
C ALA A 541 -22.79 1.71 30.81
N LEU A 542 -22.47 2.33 31.94
CA LEU A 542 -21.26 3.16 32.14
C LEU A 542 -19.93 2.39 31.95
N THR A 543 -19.94 1.06 31.94
CA THR A 543 -18.76 0.23 31.65
C THR A 543 -18.78 -0.44 30.27
N LYS A 544 -19.93 -0.43 29.56
CA LYS A 544 -20.10 -1.02 28.22
C LYS A 544 -20.15 -0.01 27.08
N ALA A 545 -20.58 1.22 27.34
CA ALA A 545 -20.65 2.26 26.31
C ALA A 545 -19.23 2.77 25.93
N PRO A 546 -19.01 3.17 24.66
CA PRO A 546 -17.68 3.51 24.13
C PRO A 546 -17.22 4.92 24.54
N PHE A 547 -16.87 5.09 25.81
CA PHE A 547 -16.26 6.33 26.34
C PHE A 547 -14.83 6.60 25.84
N ASP A 548 -14.29 5.75 24.95
CA ASP A 548 -13.08 6.04 24.17
C ASP A 548 -13.32 7.05 23.02
N GLY A 549 -14.52 7.67 22.99
CA GLY A 549 -14.89 8.73 22.07
C GLY A 549 -15.34 8.22 20.70
N ARG A 550 -15.63 6.93 20.53
CA ARG A 550 -16.10 6.37 19.25
C ARG A 550 -17.62 6.20 19.23
N PRO A 551 -18.28 6.42 18.07
CA PRO A 551 -19.68 6.07 17.91
C PRO A 551 -19.93 4.56 18.11
N PHE A 552 -21.09 4.20 18.67
CA PHE A 552 -21.54 2.81 18.69
C PHE A 552 -21.59 2.23 17.26
N PRO A 553 -21.22 0.94 17.08
CA PRO A 553 -21.47 0.21 15.82
C PRO A 553 -22.92 0.37 15.35
N MET A 554 -23.13 0.43 14.04
CA MET A 554 -24.44 0.68 13.43
C MET A 554 -24.70 -0.41 12.37
N PRO A 555 -25.80 -1.18 12.48
CA PRO A 555 -26.21 -2.11 11.43
C PRO A 555 -26.48 -1.39 10.11
N ALA A 556 -26.35 -2.10 8.97
CA ALA A 556 -26.51 -1.52 7.64
C ALA A 556 -27.85 -0.78 7.48
N ALA A 557 -28.97 -1.42 7.84
CA ALA A 557 -30.30 -0.80 7.76
C ALA A 557 -30.46 0.49 8.60
N GLU A 558 -29.82 0.57 9.77
CA GLU A 558 -29.83 1.80 10.60
C GLU A 558 -28.99 2.92 9.94
N LEU A 559 -27.89 2.54 9.27
CA LEU A 559 -27.03 3.45 8.51
C LEU A 559 -27.68 3.95 7.22
N ASP A 560 -28.39 3.09 6.51
CA ASP A 560 -29.14 3.45 5.30
C ASP A 560 -30.34 4.34 5.67
N ALA A 561 -31.03 4.07 6.78
CA ALA A 561 -32.09 4.95 7.30
C ALA A 561 -31.57 6.32 7.79
N LEU A 562 -30.37 6.38 8.39
CA LEU A 562 -29.71 7.66 8.69
C LEU A 562 -29.27 8.39 7.42
N THR A 563 -28.81 7.66 6.41
CA THR A 563 -28.42 8.22 5.09
C THR A 563 -29.63 8.78 4.35
N ALA A 564 -30.78 8.11 4.38
CA ALA A 564 -32.04 8.60 3.85
C ALA A 564 -32.46 9.92 4.53
N ARG A 565 -32.42 9.99 5.88
CA ARG A 565 -32.71 11.22 6.64
C ARG A 565 -31.72 12.35 6.32
N PHE A 566 -30.42 12.05 6.20
CA PHE A 566 -29.41 13.03 5.78
C PHE A 566 -29.72 13.60 4.39
N ASN A 567 -29.97 12.72 3.42
CA ASN A 567 -30.26 13.10 2.04
C ASN A 567 -31.61 13.82 1.90
N GLN A 568 -32.60 13.50 2.75
CA GLN A 568 -33.84 14.27 2.86
C GLN A 568 -33.59 15.69 3.41
N GLN A 569 -32.66 15.85 4.35
CA GLN A 569 -32.39 17.14 5.00
C GLN A 569 -31.45 18.06 4.20
N PHE A 570 -30.48 17.49 3.47
CA PHE A 570 -29.45 18.23 2.75
C PHE A 570 -29.45 18.02 1.22
N GLY A 571 -29.84 16.84 0.73
CA GLY A 571 -29.67 16.45 -0.66
C GLY A 571 -30.44 17.35 -1.64
N ASN A 572 -29.73 17.85 -2.66
CA ASN A 572 -30.19 18.81 -3.66
C ASN A 572 -30.70 20.16 -3.10
N ARG A 573 -30.40 20.51 -1.84
CA ARG A 573 -30.84 21.78 -1.21
C ARG A 573 -29.74 22.84 -1.19
N THR A 574 -30.16 24.10 -1.12
CA THR A 574 -29.34 25.30 -0.83
C THR A 574 -29.49 25.75 0.63
N MET A 575 -30.67 25.59 1.23
CA MET A 575 -30.97 25.98 2.62
C MET A 575 -31.06 24.76 3.55
N TYR A 576 -30.62 24.92 4.79
CA TYR A 576 -30.82 23.97 5.89
C TYR A 576 -31.57 24.65 7.03
N THR A 577 -32.69 24.08 7.47
CA THR A 577 -33.42 24.58 8.66
C THR A 577 -32.91 23.87 9.90
N LYS A 578 -32.23 24.62 10.79
CA LYS A 578 -31.92 24.14 12.15
C LYS A 578 -33.18 24.23 13.00
N VAL A 579 -33.49 23.17 13.74
CA VAL A 579 -34.55 23.19 14.76
C VAL A 579 -33.88 23.37 16.12
N LEU A 580 -34.39 24.27 16.95
CA LEU A 580 -33.96 24.47 18.33
C LEU A 580 -35.15 24.36 19.28
N TRP A 581 -34.96 23.80 20.46
CA TRP A 581 -35.90 23.89 21.56
C TRP A 581 -35.49 25.07 22.44
N LYS A 582 -36.31 26.13 22.47
CA LYS A 582 -36.10 27.33 23.30
C LYS A 582 -37.44 27.75 23.89
N ASP A 583 -37.49 28.18 25.14
CA ASP A 583 -38.69 28.69 25.81
C ASP A 583 -39.91 27.73 25.71
N ASN A 584 -39.66 26.42 25.83
CA ASN A 584 -40.64 25.33 25.73
C ASN A 584 -41.40 25.25 24.38
N LYS A 585 -40.79 25.71 23.29
CA LYS A 585 -41.29 25.66 21.91
C LYS A 585 -40.18 25.33 20.90
N TYR A 586 -40.57 24.78 19.75
CA TYR A 586 -39.65 24.59 18.62
C TYR A 586 -39.48 25.90 17.82
N VAL A 587 -38.24 26.32 17.64
CA VAL A 587 -37.84 27.47 16.82
C VAL A 587 -37.11 26.94 15.58
N TYR A 588 -37.56 27.38 14.39
CA TYR A 588 -37.03 26.96 13.11
C TYR A 588 -36.18 28.08 12.52
N ILE A 589 -34.86 27.87 12.45
CA ILE A 589 -33.90 28.87 11.95
C ILE A 589 -33.37 28.40 10.58
N PRO A 590 -33.73 29.06 9.47
CA PRO A 590 -33.10 28.80 8.18
C PRO A 590 -31.65 29.25 8.20
N LYS A 591 -30.77 28.46 7.59
CA LYS A 591 -29.36 28.76 7.34
C LYS A 591 -29.05 28.52 5.86
N ASP A 592 -28.37 29.47 5.23
CA ASP A 592 -27.90 29.31 3.86
C ASP A 592 -26.63 28.45 3.85
N MET A 593 -26.59 27.41 3.03
CA MET A 593 -25.43 26.52 2.95
C MET A 593 -24.35 27.00 1.98
N SER A 594 -24.62 28.03 1.17
CA SER A 594 -23.64 28.63 0.26
C SER A 594 -22.50 29.32 1.01
N GLU A 595 -22.79 29.92 2.17
CA GLU A 595 -21.81 30.49 3.11
C GLU A 595 -20.72 29.49 3.54
N VAL A 596 -21.03 28.18 3.50
CA VAL A 596 -20.18 27.10 4.01
C VAL A 596 -19.80 26.05 2.94
N GLY A 597 -20.05 26.32 1.65
CA GLY A 597 -19.52 25.53 0.53
C GLY A 597 -20.46 25.39 -0.67
N GLU A 598 -20.05 24.57 -1.65
CA GLU A 598 -20.79 24.34 -2.90
C GLU A 598 -22.26 23.96 -2.66
N VAL A 599 -23.19 24.61 -3.38
CA VAL A 599 -24.62 24.28 -3.37
C VAL A 599 -25.15 24.17 -4.82
N PRO A 600 -26.21 23.38 -5.09
CA PRO A 600 -26.95 22.52 -4.16
C PRO A 600 -26.13 21.33 -3.66
N ARG A 601 -26.36 20.88 -2.42
CA ARG A 601 -25.55 19.80 -1.82
C ARG A 601 -25.79 18.46 -2.52
N PRO A 602 -24.74 17.68 -2.86
CA PRO A 602 -24.91 16.37 -3.46
C PRO A 602 -25.44 15.34 -2.44
N HIS A 603 -26.23 14.37 -2.93
CA HIS A 603 -26.61 13.19 -2.15
C HIS A 603 -25.37 12.41 -1.70
N ARG A 604 -25.43 11.85 -0.49
CA ARG A 604 -24.36 11.03 0.11
C ARG A 604 -24.75 9.56 0.10
N THR A 605 -23.78 8.68 -0.07
CA THR A 605 -23.97 7.22 0.09
C THR A 605 -23.78 6.82 1.56
N SER A 606 -24.35 5.68 1.97
CA SER A 606 -24.21 5.18 3.34
C SER A 606 -22.77 4.82 3.70
N LEU A 607 -21.94 4.45 2.71
CA LEU A 607 -20.49 4.34 2.88
C LEU A 607 -19.86 5.69 3.31
N VAL A 608 -20.26 6.80 2.71
CA VAL A 608 -19.73 8.15 2.99
C VAL A 608 -20.22 8.67 4.35
N ILE A 609 -21.51 8.53 4.66
CA ILE A 609 -22.07 8.84 5.99
C ILE A 609 -21.38 7.97 7.06
N GLY A 610 -21.23 6.67 6.81
CA GLY A 610 -20.53 5.74 7.69
C GLY A 610 -19.03 5.99 7.81
N GLN A 611 -18.40 6.79 6.94
CA GLN A 611 -17.03 7.26 7.12
C GLN A 611 -16.98 8.53 7.98
N GLU A 612 -17.80 9.54 7.70
CA GLU A 612 -17.79 10.79 8.47
C GLU A 612 -18.24 10.56 9.92
N ARG A 613 -19.24 9.69 10.16
CA ARG A 613 -19.62 9.24 11.52
C ARG A 613 -18.42 8.73 12.31
N ARG A 614 -17.58 7.87 11.72
CA ARG A 614 -16.37 7.31 12.38
C ARG A 614 -15.25 8.36 12.61
N ARG A 615 -15.39 9.58 12.10
CA ARG A 615 -14.53 10.74 12.42
C ARG A 615 -15.12 11.63 13.52
N ILE A 616 -16.41 11.53 13.81
CA ILE A 616 -17.04 12.21 14.94
C ILE A 616 -16.49 11.56 16.21
N ARG A 617 -15.63 12.30 16.92
CA ARG A 617 -15.30 12.00 18.30
C ARG A 617 -16.53 12.34 19.15
N ALA A 618 -17.05 11.38 19.90
CA ALA A 618 -18.19 11.61 20.76
C ALA A 618 -17.80 12.57 21.89
N TYR A 619 -18.47 13.73 21.96
CA TYR A 619 -18.28 14.67 23.06
C TYR A 619 -19.05 14.18 24.30
N ALA A 620 -18.32 13.74 25.33
CA ALA A 620 -18.89 13.34 26.63
C ALA A 620 -19.73 14.45 27.31
N LYS A 621 -19.55 15.71 26.87
CA LYS A 621 -20.21 16.93 27.37
C LYS A 621 -21.74 16.83 27.45
N HIS A 622 -22.40 16.09 26.55
CA HIS A 622 -23.86 15.88 26.60
C HIS A 622 -24.34 14.94 27.71
N PHE A 623 -23.48 14.06 28.22
CA PHE A 623 -23.85 13.05 29.23
C PHE A 623 -23.70 13.53 30.68
N HIS A 624 -23.30 14.79 30.88
CA HIS A 624 -22.77 15.31 32.16
C HIS A 624 -21.61 14.50 32.75
N LEU A 625 -21.04 13.56 31.99
CA LEU A 625 -19.78 12.90 32.29
C LEU A 625 -18.66 13.91 32.11
N THR A 626 -18.25 14.53 33.21
CA THR A 626 -16.98 15.22 33.31
C THR A 626 -15.89 14.27 32.82
N TYR A 627 -15.13 14.71 31.82
CA TYR A 627 -13.95 13.97 31.37
C TYR A 627 -12.83 14.22 32.39
N ASP A 628 -12.97 13.64 33.58
CA ASP A 628 -11.98 13.68 34.67
C ASP A 628 -10.73 12.82 34.35
N GLY A 629 -10.45 12.62 33.06
CA GLY A 629 -9.11 12.42 32.54
C GLY A 629 -8.27 13.70 32.71
N ASN A 630 -8.08 14.10 33.96
CA ASN A 630 -7.29 15.23 34.38
C ASN A 630 -5.80 14.92 34.14
N VAL A 631 -5.34 15.10 32.90
CA VAL A 631 -3.95 14.91 32.48
C VAL A 631 -3.15 16.14 32.94
N PRO A 632 -2.30 16.03 33.98
CA PRO A 632 -1.60 17.19 34.52
C PRO A 632 -0.55 17.69 33.52
N GLY A 633 -0.81 18.84 32.90
CA GLY A 633 0.10 19.50 31.95
C GLY A 633 -0.32 19.48 30.47
N GLY A 634 -1.54 19.02 30.14
CA GLY A 634 -2.15 19.29 28.83
C GLY A 634 -2.78 20.69 28.81
N GLY A 635 -2.40 21.54 27.85
CA GLY A 635 -3.01 22.87 27.69
C GLY A 635 -4.51 22.78 27.39
N SER A 636 -5.27 23.82 27.77
CA SER A 636 -6.69 23.90 27.43
C SER A 636 -6.87 23.70 25.93
N PRO A 637 -7.71 22.75 25.46
CA PRO A 637 -8.18 22.82 24.10
C PRO A 637 -8.98 24.12 23.97
N ASP A 638 -8.74 24.89 22.91
CA ASP A 638 -9.47 26.13 22.68
C ASP A 638 -10.97 25.83 22.64
N SER A 639 -11.68 26.30 23.66
CA SER A 639 -13.12 26.36 23.63
C SER A 639 -13.48 27.47 22.65
N GLU A 640 -13.57 27.14 21.36
CA GLU A 640 -14.46 27.82 20.42
C GLU A 640 -15.83 27.88 21.09
N SER A 641 -16.06 29.00 21.78
CA SER A 641 -17.31 29.25 22.49
C SER A 641 -18.42 29.28 21.44
N ASP A 642 -19.58 28.70 21.74
CA ASP A 642 -20.81 28.90 20.97
C ASP A 642 -21.34 30.33 21.21
N SER A 643 -20.47 31.32 20.96
CA SER A 643 -20.65 32.75 21.12
C SER A 643 -21.24 33.37 19.85
N ASP A 644 -22.11 32.63 19.16
CA ASP A 644 -23.10 33.14 18.20
C ASP A 644 -24.23 33.92 18.95
N CYS A 645 -23.89 34.56 20.08
CA CYS A 645 -24.72 35.56 20.75
C CYS A 645 -24.60 36.88 19.98
N TYR A 646 -25.30 36.95 18.84
CA TYR A 646 -25.51 38.18 18.10
C TYR A 646 -26.08 39.27 19.02
N ASP A 647 -25.58 40.49 18.89
CA ASP A 647 -26.10 41.67 19.59
C ASP A 647 -27.58 41.90 19.22
N GLU A 648 -28.49 41.66 20.16
CA GLU A 648 -29.88 42.14 20.11
C GLU A 648 -29.92 43.67 20.36
N ARG A 649 -29.28 44.44 19.48
CA ARG A 649 -29.29 45.91 19.44
C ARG A 649 -29.25 46.45 18.00
N ASN A 650 -30.36 46.30 17.27
CA ASN A 650 -30.94 47.30 16.34
C ASN A 650 -32.08 46.69 15.51
N ALA A 651 -33.29 46.66 16.08
CA ALA A 651 -34.58 46.57 15.38
C ALA A 651 -35.66 47.11 16.32
#